data_AF-A0A3A4K1W5-F1
#
_entry.id   AF-A0A3A4K1W5-F1
#
_cell.length_a   1.000
_cell.length_b   1.000
_cell.length_c   1.000
_cell.angle_alpha   90.00
_cell.angle_beta   90.00
_cell.angle_gamma   90.00
#
_symmetry.space_group_name_H-M   'P 1'
#
loop_
_entity.id
_entity.type
_entity.pdbx_description
1 polymer ?
#
loop_
_entity_poly.entity_id
_entity_poly.type
_entity_poly.pdbx_seq_one_letter_code
_entity_poly.pdbx_strand_id
1 'polypeptide(L)'
;MNETAIDSEDIAGELARCRTMPRGRGRIESLEALAEVAGLEPRSAAEVLLALVEAYTFGGGGNSGLAAYTRLLRIHDEYELGSMSDAIHWSLKWLAIGLIDDPTVSLTTVRHWLDQIESRYRDRGYSPRPVLALRARLARELGDAGATRALLDAATAAPRDRMADCLACEHSEWGTGSAIFGADALALAQWRPVLDGDFDCLHEPHRVYARALIPLVRTGDAVAARRAHLVGYPLVRRDSGLRSAVGEHIEFCVLSGNPARGMEILAAHVDWLGDRGFGAADRLGFITGVCVLLRQVDAQGRGGLPVGVSTVESLLAELDSEIARLCAAADARNGNGAVSGRVARRLARRPLDQRIPLGLHGGFPSRGAESDIEHDPAAVAAAHRMADLGAALLADSPDAAEDQLRQALSVGAQVLPAEHTARLSAQLVSAISSRPGREGRLAEAALQAAARWEDISAADAVHHTLIAARALHRVSAHGEAAALFEQALAEPDIPYPDSELAVVRGEFGDSLRALDRHREAVEQFVLAFGLVRAEPARIRLRAELAWSAAAALDACEQDRRALAAYLHAAKLFGRAGLRVRRARCLRSAAWMQRWLVEQGAAPSTVRGRTGSPDSAERPWLDTMAAALAALAEPEDAAAAAELALTREQLGRMRELDGLAPPTV
;
A
#
# COMPACT_ATOMS: atom_id res chain seq x y z
N MET A 1 9.34 52.43 -18.62
CA MET A 1 9.54 50.98 -18.39
C MET A 1 8.15 50.39 -18.32
N ASN A 2 7.74 49.63 -19.34
CA ASN A 2 6.43 48.99 -19.40
C ASN A 2 6.42 47.83 -18.40
N GLU A 3 5.66 47.97 -17.30
CA GLU A 3 5.13 46.83 -16.56
C GLU A 3 4.08 46.17 -17.45
N THR A 4 4.45 45.09 -18.15
CA THR A 4 3.48 44.18 -18.76
C THR A 4 2.73 43.50 -17.63
N ALA A 5 1.54 44.01 -17.30
CA ALA A 5 0.56 43.29 -16.50
C ALA A 5 0.30 41.95 -17.18
N ILE A 6 0.55 40.86 -16.47
CA ILE A 6 0.20 39.51 -16.91
C ILE A 6 -1.34 39.45 -16.97
N ASP A 7 -1.91 38.99 -18.07
CA ASP A 7 -3.36 38.91 -18.25
C ASP A 7 -3.96 37.82 -17.32
N SER A 8 -5.24 37.94 -16.95
CA SER A 8 -5.94 36.98 -16.09
C SER A 8 -5.95 35.56 -16.69
N GLU A 9 -5.95 35.44 -18.01
CA GLU A 9 -5.87 34.16 -18.71
C GLU A 9 -4.47 33.50 -18.57
N ASP A 10 -3.41 34.31 -18.58
CA ASP A 10 -2.04 33.85 -18.35
C ASP A 10 -1.83 33.38 -16.89
N ILE A 11 -2.46 34.05 -15.91
CA ILE A 11 -2.41 33.65 -14.49
C ILE A 11 -3.12 32.31 -14.26
N ALA A 12 -4.30 32.12 -14.86
CA ALA A 12 -5.03 30.86 -14.75
C ALA A 12 -4.26 29.69 -15.38
N GLY A 13 -3.64 29.93 -16.55
CA GLY A 13 -2.77 28.96 -17.21
C GLY A 13 -1.55 28.59 -16.36
N GLU A 14 -0.89 29.58 -15.77
CA GLU A 14 0.29 29.37 -14.92
C GLU A 14 -0.06 28.67 -13.60
N LEU A 15 -1.20 28.99 -12.99
CA LEU A 15 -1.71 28.28 -11.82
C LEU A 15 -2.03 26.82 -12.15
N ALA A 16 -2.63 26.55 -13.32
CA ALA A 16 -2.89 25.19 -13.79
C ALA A 16 -1.57 24.42 -14.00
N ARG A 17 -0.55 25.06 -14.57
CA ARG A 17 0.81 24.50 -14.69
C ARG A 17 1.40 24.17 -13.31
N CYS A 18 1.32 25.08 -12.36
CA CYS A 18 1.80 24.84 -10.99
C CYS A 18 1.08 23.66 -10.32
N ARG A 19 -0.21 23.47 -10.58
CA ARG A 19 -1.00 22.36 -10.00
C ARG A 19 -0.59 20.98 -10.52
N THR A 20 -0.05 20.89 -11.74
CA THR A 20 0.45 19.63 -12.31
C THR A 20 1.89 19.31 -11.91
N MET A 21 2.62 20.28 -11.32
CA MET A 21 3.97 20.04 -10.82
C MET A 21 3.99 19.06 -9.63
N PRO A 22 5.03 18.21 -9.52
CA PRO A 22 5.26 17.40 -8.34
C PRO A 22 5.26 18.24 -7.06
N ARG A 23 4.76 17.67 -5.96
CA ARG A 23 4.82 18.31 -4.64
C ARG A 23 6.28 18.52 -4.23
N GLY A 24 6.55 19.63 -3.56
CA GLY A 24 7.87 19.98 -3.05
C GLY A 24 8.29 21.40 -3.42
N ARG A 25 9.58 21.69 -3.22
CA ARG A 25 10.15 23.04 -3.28
C ARG A 25 9.91 23.75 -4.61
N GLY A 26 10.09 23.07 -5.75
CA GLY A 26 9.91 23.71 -7.07
C GLY A 26 8.48 24.20 -7.32
N ARG A 27 7.47 23.47 -6.83
CA ARG A 27 6.06 23.91 -6.90
C ARG A 27 5.80 25.07 -5.95
N ILE A 28 6.37 25.03 -4.75
CA ILE A 28 6.28 26.12 -3.77
C ILE A 28 6.88 27.40 -4.36
N GLU A 29 8.11 27.36 -4.85
CA GLU A 29 8.80 28.52 -5.44
C GLU A 29 8.05 29.10 -6.64
N SER A 30 7.44 28.25 -7.47
CA SER A 30 6.61 28.71 -8.60
C SER A 30 5.34 29.43 -8.12
N LEU A 31 4.68 28.90 -7.09
CA LEU A 31 3.48 29.52 -6.51
C LEU A 31 3.79 30.78 -5.70
N GLU A 32 4.95 30.86 -5.04
CA GLU A 32 5.46 32.08 -4.40
C GLU A 32 5.69 33.18 -5.44
N ALA A 33 6.41 32.85 -6.52
CA ALA A 33 6.64 33.80 -7.61
C ALA A 33 5.33 34.29 -8.24
N LEU A 34 4.36 33.39 -8.43
CA LEU A 34 3.04 33.74 -8.94
C LEU A 34 2.25 34.63 -7.95
N ALA A 35 2.38 34.41 -6.64
CA ALA A 35 1.71 35.20 -5.61
C ALA A 35 2.25 36.65 -5.48
N GLU A 36 3.50 36.88 -5.90
CA GLU A 36 4.15 38.20 -5.90
C GLU A 36 3.85 39.04 -7.16
N VAL A 37 3.14 38.49 -8.16
CA VAL A 37 2.73 39.24 -9.35
C VAL A 37 1.85 40.42 -8.94
N ALA A 38 2.27 41.63 -9.29
CA ALA A 38 1.51 42.85 -9.05
C ALA A 38 0.30 42.93 -10.00
N GLY A 39 -0.84 43.39 -9.49
CA GLY A 39 -2.06 43.61 -10.29
C GLY A 39 -3.02 42.43 -10.38
N LEU A 40 -2.80 41.34 -9.63
CA LEU A 40 -3.77 40.25 -9.51
C LEU A 40 -5.10 40.76 -8.95
N GLU A 41 -6.20 40.45 -9.66
CA GLU A 41 -7.56 40.67 -9.16
C GLU A 41 -7.79 39.83 -7.87
N PRO A 42 -8.55 40.33 -6.88
CA PRO A 42 -8.77 39.65 -5.60
C PRO A 42 -9.08 38.15 -5.68
N ARG A 43 -9.91 37.71 -6.63
CA ARG A 43 -10.25 36.29 -6.78
C ARG A 43 -9.05 35.48 -7.24
N SER A 44 -8.34 35.93 -8.27
CA SER A 44 -7.13 35.27 -8.78
C SER A 44 -6.04 35.21 -7.71
N ALA A 45 -5.86 36.30 -6.94
CA ALA A 45 -4.95 36.32 -5.81
C ALA A 45 -5.35 35.28 -4.74
N ALA A 46 -6.64 35.15 -4.43
CA ALA A 46 -7.12 34.14 -3.49
C ALA A 46 -6.90 32.71 -4.00
N GLU A 47 -7.09 32.44 -5.29
CA GLU A 47 -6.88 31.10 -5.89
C GLU A 47 -5.40 30.69 -5.82
N VAL A 48 -4.49 31.61 -6.13
CA VAL A 48 -3.04 31.38 -6.04
C VAL A 48 -2.61 31.17 -4.59
N LEU A 49 -3.07 32.01 -3.67
CA LEU A 49 -2.72 31.90 -2.24
C LEU A 49 -3.27 30.60 -1.62
N LEU A 50 -4.48 30.18 -1.99
CA LEU A 50 -5.03 28.90 -1.54
C LEU A 50 -4.18 27.72 -2.04
N ALA A 51 -3.78 27.73 -3.32
CA ALA A 51 -2.88 26.72 -3.87
C ALA A 51 -1.49 26.74 -3.22
N LEU A 52 -0.98 27.92 -2.85
CA LEU A 52 0.28 28.09 -2.14
C LEU A 52 0.21 27.54 -0.71
N VAL A 53 -0.88 27.79 0.01
CA VAL A 53 -1.15 27.21 1.34
C VAL A 53 -1.17 25.69 1.29
N GLU A 54 -1.84 25.12 0.29
CA GLU A 54 -1.82 23.67 0.03
C GLU A 54 -0.39 23.17 -0.25
N ALA A 55 0.37 23.88 -1.09
CA ALA A 55 1.73 23.50 -1.41
C ALA A 55 2.66 23.54 -0.19
N TYR A 56 2.53 24.53 0.69
CA TYR A 56 3.29 24.56 1.95
C TYR A 56 2.91 23.40 2.88
N THR A 57 1.62 23.08 2.97
CA THR A 57 1.10 21.99 3.81
C THR A 57 1.66 20.63 3.38
N PHE A 58 1.66 20.34 2.07
CA PHE A 58 2.00 19.01 1.55
C PHE A 58 3.40 18.92 0.93
N GLY A 59 4.13 20.04 0.84
CA GLY A 59 5.42 20.14 0.16
C GLY A 59 6.57 20.64 1.02
N GLY A 60 6.35 20.90 2.32
CA GLY A 60 7.45 21.18 3.25
C GLY A 60 7.76 22.66 3.52
N GLY A 61 6.73 23.51 3.57
CA GLY A 61 6.88 24.96 3.72
C GLY A 61 7.23 25.50 5.10
N GLY A 62 7.14 24.68 6.15
CA GLY A 62 7.21 25.16 7.53
C GLY A 62 6.14 26.23 7.83
N ASN A 63 6.49 27.22 8.65
CA ASN A 63 5.58 28.31 9.02
C ASN A 63 5.34 29.37 7.93
N SER A 64 6.00 29.28 6.77
CA SER A 64 5.83 30.23 5.65
C SER A 64 4.38 30.30 5.14
N GLY A 65 3.61 29.22 5.35
CA GLY A 65 2.18 29.20 5.06
C GLY A 65 1.36 30.22 5.83
N LEU A 66 1.82 30.65 7.02
CA LEU A 66 1.08 31.60 7.86
C LEU A 66 0.92 32.97 7.19
N ALA A 67 1.97 33.46 6.51
CA ALA A 67 1.94 34.77 5.84
C ALA A 67 1.00 34.74 4.62
N ALA A 68 1.13 33.72 3.78
CA ALA A 68 0.23 33.50 2.64
C ALA A 68 -1.23 33.38 3.09
N TYR A 69 -1.47 32.66 4.18
CA TYR A 69 -2.79 32.47 4.74
C TYR A 69 -3.38 33.77 5.32
N THR A 70 -2.57 34.56 6.01
CA THR A 70 -3.01 35.87 6.54
C THR A 70 -3.43 36.81 5.41
N ARG A 71 -2.68 36.81 4.29
CA ARG A 71 -3.05 37.56 3.08
C ARG A 71 -4.36 37.04 2.47
N LEU A 72 -4.53 35.71 2.42
CA LEU A 72 -5.75 35.07 1.92
C LEU A 72 -6.98 35.43 2.76
N LEU A 73 -6.87 35.41 4.10
CA LEU A 73 -7.95 35.82 5.00
C LEU A 73 -8.30 37.30 4.84
N ARG A 74 -7.31 38.18 4.70
CA ARG A 74 -7.58 39.60 4.45
C ARG A 74 -8.41 39.79 3.17
N ILE A 75 -8.04 39.10 2.08
CA ILE A 75 -8.81 39.15 0.84
C ILE A 75 -10.22 38.59 1.05
N HIS A 76 -10.35 37.49 1.80
CA HIS A 76 -11.65 36.89 2.11
C HIS A 76 -12.53 37.78 3.01
N ASP A 77 -11.95 38.54 3.93
CA ASP A 77 -12.65 39.47 4.83
C ASP A 77 -13.05 40.77 4.09
N GLU A 78 -12.29 41.18 3.06
CA GLU A 78 -12.54 42.40 2.27
C GLU A 78 -13.45 42.18 1.05
N TYR A 79 -13.48 40.97 0.47
CA TYR A 79 -14.15 40.68 -0.81
C TYR A 79 -15.03 39.43 -0.76
N GLU A 80 -16.15 39.44 -1.49
CA GLU A 80 -17.02 38.26 -1.63
C GLU A 80 -16.42 37.23 -2.61
N LEU A 81 -15.84 36.14 -2.07
CA LEU A 81 -15.19 35.08 -2.86
C LEU A 81 -16.11 33.90 -3.23
N GLY A 82 -17.42 34.02 -2.96
CA GLY A 82 -18.43 33.01 -3.31
C GLY A 82 -18.07 31.60 -2.83
N SER A 83 -18.08 30.63 -3.75
CA SER A 83 -17.84 29.20 -3.46
C SER A 83 -16.45 28.89 -2.92
N MET A 84 -15.46 29.79 -3.08
CA MET A 84 -14.11 29.59 -2.53
C MET A 84 -14.07 29.71 -1.01
N SER A 85 -15.07 30.36 -0.40
CA SER A 85 -15.12 30.56 1.05
C SER A 85 -14.96 29.24 1.80
N ASP A 86 -15.53 28.14 1.31
CA ASP A 86 -15.48 26.85 1.99
C ASP A 86 -14.08 26.22 1.91
N ALA A 87 -13.42 26.33 0.76
CA ALA A 87 -12.06 25.83 0.58
C ALA A 87 -11.06 26.61 1.45
N ILE A 88 -11.28 27.92 1.63
CA ILE A 88 -10.50 28.75 2.55
C ILE A 88 -10.71 28.26 3.99
N HIS A 89 -11.94 28.11 4.46
CA HIS A 89 -12.20 27.64 5.82
C HIS A 89 -11.76 26.19 6.07
N TRP A 90 -11.77 25.35 5.03
CA TRP A 90 -11.22 24.01 5.10
C TRP A 90 -9.69 24.03 5.30
N SER A 91 -8.98 24.85 4.52
CA SER A 91 -7.52 24.97 4.59
C SER A 91 -7.01 25.57 5.90
N LEU A 92 -7.85 26.25 6.69
CA LEU A 92 -7.52 26.64 8.08
C LEU A 92 -7.07 25.44 8.93
N LYS A 93 -7.70 24.28 8.75
CA LYS A 93 -7.38 23.08 9.52
C LYS A 93 -5.96 22.59 9.20
N TRP A 94 -5.58 22.64 7.94
CA TRP A 94 -4.24 22.26 7.47
C TRP A 94 -3.17 23.20 8.01
N LEU A 95 -3.42 24.52 7.98
CA LEU A 95 -2.54 25.49 8.63
C LEU A 95 -2.38 25.18 10.13
N ALA A 96 -3.49 24.96 10.84
CA ALA A 96 -3.45 24.69 12.28
C ALA A 96 -2.64 23.43 12.62
N ILE A 97 -2.75 22.36 11.82
CA ILE A 97 -1.90 21.17 11.96
C ILE A 97 -0.42 21.55 11.83
N GLY A 98 -0.05 22.29 10.79
CA GLY A 98 1.34 22.73 10.59
C GLY A 98 1.87 23.59 11.75
N LEU A 99 1.05 24.49 12.29
CA LEU A 99 1.43 25.31 13.45
C LEU A 99 1.58 24.49 14.73
N ILE A 100 0.77 23.45 14.94
CA ILE A 100 0.87 22.58 16.11
C ILE A 100 2.17 21.75 16.06
N ASP A 101 2.51 21.25 14.88
CA ASP A 101 3.63 20.33 14.65
C ASP A 101 4.99 21.05 14.54
N ASP A 102 5.00 22.38 14.39
CA ASP A 102 6.22 23.20 14.34
C ASP A 102 6.61 23.74 15.74
N PRO A 103 7.71 23.24 16.34
CA PRO A 103 8.16 23.69 17.65
C PRO A 103 8.65 25.14 17.68
N THR A 104 8.91 25.77 16.53
CA THR A 104 9.34 27.17 16.43
C THR A 104 8.19 28.17 16.61
N VAL A 105 6.95 27.71 16.43
CA VAL A 105 5.75 28.52 16.62
C VAL A 105 5.35 28.51 18.10
N SER A 106 5.16 29.70 18.70
CA SER A 106 4.80 29.81 20.11
C SER A 106 3.42 29.21 20.41
N LEU A 107 3.22 28.63 21.62
CA LEU A 107 1.90 28.14 22.05
C LEU A 107 0.82 29.22 22.05
N THR A 108 1.19 30.47 22.34
CA THR A 108 0.28 31.62 22.27
C THR A 108 -0.25 31.82 20.86
N THR A 109 0.63 31.75 19.86
CA THR A 109 0.26 31.83 18.44
C THR A 109 -0.65 30.67 18.03
N VAL A 110 -0.31 29.43 18.41
CA VAL A 110 -1.13 28.25 18.11
C VAL A 110 -2.53 28.39 18.70
N ARG A 111 -2.65 28.74 19.98
CA ARG A 111 -3.95 28.92 20.66
C ARG A 111 -4.75 30.04 20.03
N HIS A 112 -4.10 31.18 19.74
CA HIS A 112 -4.75 32.29 19.04
C HIS A 112 -5.38 31.84 17.71
N TRP A 113 -4.65 31.08 16.89
CA TRP A 113 -5.18 30.58 15.63
C TRP A 113 -6.32 29.57 15.81
N LEU A 114 -6.25 28.68 16.80
CA LEU A 114 -7.37 27.77 17.11
C LEU A 114 -8.63 28.54 17.51
N ASP A 115 -8.50 29.62 18.28
CA ASP A 115 -9.62 30.48 18.67
C ASP A 115 -10.17 31.27 17.47
N GLN A 116 -9.29 31.72 16.56
CA GLN A 116 -9.68 32.36 15.30
C GLN A 116 -10.47 31.42 14.39
N ILE A 117 -10.07 30.14 14.31
CA ILE A 117 -10.81 29.12 13.55
C ILE A 117 -12.18 28.89 14.19
N GLU A 118 -12.23 28.74 15.51
CA GLU A 118 -13.50 28.55 16.21
C GLU A 118 -14.48 29.70 15.98
N SER A 119 -13.99 30.95 16.10
CA SER A 119 -14.83 32.12 15.87
C SER A 119 -15.41 32.12 14.46
N ARG A 120 -14.56 31.94 13.43
CA ARG A 120 -15.00 31.93 12.04
C ARG A 120 -15.97 30.78 11.73
N TYR A 121 -15.75 29.61 12.33
CA TYR A 121 -16.65 28.47 12.18
C TYR A 121 -18.00 28.77 12.82
N ARG A 122 -18.02 29.33 14.03
CA ARG A 122 -19.24 29.74 14.72
C ARG A 122 -20.02 30.79 13.92
N ASP A 123 -19.34 31.82 13.42
CA ASP A 123 -19.95 32.91 12.64
C ASP A 123 -20.59 32.40 11.34
N ARG A 124 -20.09 31.27 10.80
CA ARG A 124 -20.63 30.59 9.62
C ARG A 124 -21.59 29.43 9.92
N GLY A 125 -21.84 29.15 11.19
CA GLY A 125 -22.67 28.01 11.61
C GLY A 125 -22.06 26.64 11.30
N TYR A 126 -20.74 26.55 11.15
CA TYR A 126 -20.04 25.28 11.03
C TYR A 126 -19.94 24.56 12.37
N SER A 127 -19.85 23.23 12.28
CA SER A 127 -19.67 22.37 13.43
C SER A 127 -18.36 22.69 14.16
N PRO A 128 -18.35 22.69 15.51
CA PRO A 128 -17.11 22.81 16.27
C PRO A 128 -16.23 21.55 16.19
N ARG A 129 -16.74 20.45 15.62
CA ARG A 129 -16.07 19.14 15.55
C ARG A 129 -14.61 19.22 15.07
N PRO A 130 -14.27 19.90 13.97
CA PRO A 130 -12.88 19.94 13.51
C PRO A 130 -11.97 20.74 14.45
N VAL A 131 -12.48 21.80 15.06
CA VAL A 131 -11.70 22.62 16.01
C VAL A 131 -11.44 21.86 17.31
N LEU A 132 -12.41 21.07 17.77
CA LEU A 132 -12.23 20.18 18.93
C LEU A 132 -11.16 19.11 18.64
N ALA A 133 -11.15 18.53 17.44
CA ALA A 133 -10.10 17.60 17.01
C ALA A 133 -8.71 18.25 16.96
N LEU A 134 -8.60 19.48 16.43
CA LEU A 134 -7.34 20.24 16.42
C LEU A 134 -6.83 20.55 17.84
N ARG A 135 -7.75 20.90 18.76
CA ARG A 135 -7.40 21.09 20.17
C ARG A 135 -6.95 19.78 20.83
N ALA A 136 -7.59 18.66 20.50
CA ALA A 136 -7.16 17.35 20.97
C ALA A 136 -5.74 16.99 20.49
N ARG A 137 -5.40 17.32 19.23
CA ARG A 137 -4.03 17.20 18.69
C ARG A 137 -3.03 18.05 19.46
N LEU A 138 -3.36 19.31 19.77
CA LEU A 138 -2.49 20.16 20.59
C LEU A 138 -2.31 19.56 22.00
N ALA A 139 -3.39 19.15 22.67
CA ALA A 139 -3.32 18.50 23.99
C ALA A 139 -2.44 17.25 23.97
N ARG A 140 -2.52 16.48 22.87
CA ARG A 140 -1.70 15.29 22.65
C ARG A 140 -0.21 15.65 22.57
N GLU A 141 0.14 16.69 21.83
CA GLU A 141 1.54 17.15 21.76
C GLU A 141 2.06 17.70 23.09
N LEU A 142 1.19 18.31 23.89
CA LEU A 142 1.49 18.77 25.24
C LEU A 142 1.59 17.62 26.27
N GLY A 143 1.20 16.39 25.89
CA GLY A 143 1.21 15.23 26.77
C GLY A 143 0.03 15.12 27.73
N ASP A 144 -1.06 15.88 27.51
CA ASP A 144 -2.25 15.86 28.37
C ASP A 144 -3.26 14.81 27.90
N ALA A 145 -3.14 13.60 28.43
CA ALA A 145 -4.01 12.48 28.09
C ALA A 145 -5.50 12.74 28.43
N GLY A 146 -5.76 13.43 29.54
CA GLY A 146 -7.12 13.73 29.99
C GLY A 146 -7.81 14.71 29.05
N ALA A 147 -7.13 15.81 28.72
CA ALA A 147 -7.65 16.79 27.77
C ALA A 147 -7.80 16.19 26.36
N THR A 148 -6.83 15.40 25.87
CA THR A 148 -6.97 14.73 24.57
C THR A 148 -8.21 13.85 24.51
N ARG A 149 -8.45 13.02 25.53
CA ARG A 149 -9.65 12.15 25.58
C ARG A 149 -10.93 12.97 25.56
N ALA A 150 -11.06 13.94 26.48
CA ALA A 150 -12.26 14.76 26.60
C ALA A 150 -12.57 15.54 25.31
N LEU A 151 -11.54 16.08 24.64
CA LEU A 151 -11.71 16.82 23.40
C LEU A 151 -12.07 15.91 22.21
N LEU A 152 -11.52 14.70 22.14
CA LEU A 152 -11.91 13.72 21.12
C LEU A 152 -13.33 13.21 21.34
N ASP A 153 -13.74 12.96 22.58
CA ASP A 153 -15.11 12.55 22.90
C ASP A 153 -16.10 13.67 22.52
N ALA A 154 -15.77 14.93 22.85
CA ALA A 154 -16.55 16.09 22.46
C ALA A 154 -16.61 16.28 20.93
N ALA A 155 -15.47 16.07 20.23
CA ALA A 155 -15.44 16.13 18.77
C ALA A 155 -16.35 15.06 18.16
N THR A 156 -16.28 13.81 18.66
CA THR A 156 -17.10 12.69 18.21
C THR A 156 -18.59 12.93 18.44
N ALA A 157 -18.96 13.57 19.56
CA ALA A 157 -20.35 13.91 19.88
C ALA A 157 -20.90 15.11 19.09
N ALA A 158 -20.03 16.01 18.62
CA ALA A 158 -20.45 17.16 17.82
C ALA A 158 -20.95 16.72 16.42
N PRO A 159 -21.97 17.40 15.85
CA PRO A 159 -22.56 17.02 14.57
C PRO A 159 -21.53 17.07 13.44
N ARG A 160 -21.66 16.19 12.45
CA ARG A 160 -20.87 16.27 11.22
C ARG A 160 -21.49 17.28 10.26
N ASP A 161 -20.65 18.01 9.56
CA ASP A 161 -21.03 18.91 8.47
C ASP A 161 -19.98 18.82 7.35
N ARG A 162 -20.04 19.75 6.38
CA ARG A 162 -19.09 19.83 5.28
C ARG A 162 -17.66 20.21 5.68
N MET A 163 -17.41 20.64 6.92
CA MET A 163 -16.08 20.93 7.45
C MET A 163 -15.48 19.72 8.18
N ALA A 164 -16.26 18.69 8.46
CA ALA A 164 -15.77 17.43 9.01
C ALA A 164 -14.85 16.70 8.03
N ASP A 165 -13.79 16.09 8.52
CA ASP A 165 -12.94 15.23 7.70
C ASP A 165 -13.72 13.97 7.26
N CYS A 166 -13.23 13.30 6.21
CA CYS A 166 -13.78 12.00 5.85
C CYS A 166 -13.60 11.02 7.02
N LEU A 167 -14.50 10.05 7.14
CA LEU A 167 -14.54 9.13 8.28
C LEU A 167 -13.19 8.42 8.51
N ALA A 168 -12.47 8.05 7.44
CA ALA A 168 -11.16 7.42 7.57
C ALA A 168 -10.12 8.30 8.29
N CYS A 169 -9.99 9.57 7.88
CA CYS A 169 -9.06 10.51 8.52
C CYS A 169 -9.42 10.77 9.98
N GLU A 170 -10.71 10.83 10.24
CA GLU A 170 -11.28 11.09 11.55
C GLU A 170 -10.98 9.88 12.49
N HIS A 171 -11.19 8.64 12.01
CA HIS A 171 -10.81 7.38 12.66
C HIS A 171 -9.30 7.25 12.91
N SER A 172 -8.50 7.71 11.95
CA SER A 172 -7.05 7.81 12.11
C SER A 172 -6.67 8.69 13.30
N GLU A 173 -7.28 9.88 13.45
CA GLU A 173 -7.00 10.80 14.56
C GLU A 173 -7.49 10.29 15.93
N TRP A 174 -8.68 9.69 16.04
CA TRP A 174 -9.15 9.13 17.32
C TRP A 174 -8.29 7.98 17.83
N GLY A 175 -7.90 7.08 16.92
CA GLY A 175 -7.02 5.98 17.27
C GLY A 175 -5.63 6.51 17.66
N THR A 176 -5.10 7.51 16.96
CA THR A 176 -3.81 8.14 17.29
C THR A 176 -3.83 8.78 18.68
N GLY A 177 -4.92 9.47 19.03
CA GLY A 177 -5.12 10.05 20.36
C GLY A 177 -5.18 9.00 21.48
N SER A 178 -5.53 7.75 21.17
CA SER A 178 -5.56 6.65 22.14
C SER A 178 -4.20 5.92 22.23
N ALA A 179 -3.60 5.61 21.08
CA ALA A 179 -2.36 4.82 20.99
C ALA A 179 -1.17 5.52 21.67
N ILE A 180 -1.07 6.84 21.53
CA ILE A 180 0.06 7.62 22.07
C ILE A 180 0.16 7.54 23.61
N PHE A 181 -0.96 7.26 24.30
CA PHE A 181 -1.04 7.08 25.74
C PHE A 181 -1.14 5.60 26.15
N GLY A 182 -0.87 4.67 25.22
CA GLY A 182 -0.85 3.22 25.49
C GLY A 182 -2.23 2.56 25.58
N ALA A 183 -3.30 3.24 25.17
CA ALA A 183 -4.64 2.64 25.08
C ALA A 183 -4.79 1.85 23.77
N ASP A 184 -3.95 0.81 23.61
CA ASP A 184 -3.76 0.08 22.35
C ASP A 184 -5.06 -0.56 21.85
N ALA A 185 -5.81 -1.26 22.72
CA ALA A 185 -7.07 -1.90 22.32
C ALA A 185 -8.13 -0.90 21.81
N LEU A 186 -8.20 0.28 22.43
CA LEU A 186 -9.11 1.33 21.99
C LEU A 186 -8.65 1.96 20.67
N ALA A 187 -7.34 2.15 20.48
CA ALA A 187 -6.80 2.64 19.22
C ALA A 187 -7.12 1.69 18.06
N LEU A 188 -6.90 0.38 18.27
CA LEU A 188 -7.20 -0.65 17.27
C LEU A 188 -8.70 -0.71 16.95
N ALA A 189 -9.57 -0.56 17.96
CA ALA A 189 -11.01 -0.51 17.73
C ALA A 189 -11.42 0.70 16.87
N GLN A 190 -10.78 1.86 17.06
CA GLN A 190 -11.00 3.05 16.24
C GLN A 190 -10.46 2.88 14.82
N TRP A 191 -9.32 2.22 14.63
CA TRP A 191 -8.70 2.04 13.32
C TRP A 191 -9.27 0.87 12.51
N ARG A 192 -9.99 -0.06 13.13
CA ARG A 192 -10.50 -1.26 12.45
C ARG A 192 -11.27 -0.96 11.15
N PRO A 193 -12.24 -0.03 11.10
CA PRO A 193 -12.94 0.26 9.84
C PRO A 193 -12.01 0.74 8.71
N VAL A 194 -10.93 1.45 9.07
CA VAL A 194 -9.92 1.90 8.10
C VAL A 194 -9.05 0.74 7.60
N LEU A 195 -8.68 -0.18 8.50
CA LEU A 195 -7.88 -1.36 8.17
C LEU A 195 -8.68 -2.42 7.38
N ASP A 196 -9.99 -2.50 7.62
CA ASP A 196 -10.92 -3.42 6.95
C ASP A 196 -11.36 -2.90 5.57
N GLY A 197 -11.09 -1.61 5.28
CA GLY A 197 -11.43 -0.99 3.99
C GLY A 197 -12.87 -0.49 3.91
N ASP A 198 -13.52 -0.22 5.04
CA ASP A 198 -14.90 0.27 5.09
C ASP A 198 -15.06 1.71 4.57
N PHE A 199 -13.94 2.43 4.38
CA PHE A 199 -13.92 3.83 3.96
C PHE A 199 -12.96 4.11 2.81
N ASP A 200 -13.43 4.89 1.82
CA ASP A 200 -12.59 5.45 0.77
C ASP A 200 -11.89 6.72 1.23
N CYS A 201 -10.57 6.78 1.08
CA CYS A 201 -9.79 7.98 1.38
C CYS A 201 -8.53 8.06 0.52
N LEU A 202 -8.14 9.29 0.16
CA LEU A 202 -6.88 9.57 -0.54
C LEU A 202 -5.67 9.57 0.40
N HIS A 203 -5.89 9.72 1.71
CA HIS A 203 -4.85 9.88 2.73
C HIS A 203 -4.78 8.72 3.75
N GLU A 204 -5.75 7.83 3.75
CA GLU A 204 -5.80 6.64 4.59
C GLU A 204 -6.16 5.47 3.69
N PRO A 205 -5.70 4.24 3.94
CA PRO A 205 -5.23 3.68 5.23
C PRO A 205 -3.71 3.74 5.46
N HIS A 206 -2.94 4.43 4.60
CA HIS A 206 -1.48 4.31 4.60
C HIS A 206 -0.82 4.69 5.94
N ARG A 207 -1.33 5.69 6.68
CA ARG A 207 -0.77 6.08 7.99
C ARG A 207 -1.27 5.15 9.08
N VAL A 208 -2.55 4.77 9.03
CA VAL A 208 -3.15 3.85 10.01
C VAL A 208 -2.42 2.51 10.02
N TYR A 209 -2.03 1.96 8.87
CA TYR A 209 -1.25 0.73 8.82
C TYR A 209 0.06 0.83 9.62
N ALA A 210 0.82 1.91 9.44
CA ALA A 210 2.08 2.12 10.15
C ALA A 210 1.87 2.33 11.66
N ARG A 211 0.87 3.14 12.03
CA ARG A 211 0.53 3.46 13.43
C ARG A 211 0.02 2.25 14.22
N ALA A 212 -0.65 1.31 13.53
CA ALA A 212 -1.21 0.12 14.15
C ALA A 212 -0.15 -0.95 14.50
N LEU A 213 1.04 -0.92 13.88
CA LEU A 213 2.06 -1.98 14.02
C LEU A 213 2.41 -2.30 15.47
N ILE A 214 2.78 -1.28 16.24
CA ILE A 214 3.22 -1.47 17.63
C ILE A 214 2.05 -1.84 18.56
N PRO A 215 0.88 -1.19 18.49
CA PRO A 215 -0.31 -1.65 19.20
C PRO A 215 -0.67 -3.11 18.90
N LEU A 216 -0.67 -3.54 17.63
CA LEU A 216 -0.95 -4.94 17.24
C LEU A 216 0.04 -5.93 17.85
N VAL A 217 1.33 -5.57 17.85
CA VAL A 217 2.39 -6.36 18.50
C VAL A 217 2.13 -6.50 20.01
N ARG A 218 1.79 -5.40 20.69
CA ARG A 218 1.57 -5.39 22.15
C ARG A 218 0.31 -6.14 22.56
N THR A 219 -0.73 -6.14 21.73
CA THR A 219 -1.95 -6.92 21.97
C THR A 219 -1.81 -8.39 21.53
N GLY A 220 -0.67 -8.79 20.98
CA GLY A 220 -0.37 -10.17 20.60
C GLY A 220 -0.94 -10.61 19.24
N ASP A 221 -1.43 -9.68 18.43
CA ASP A 221 -1.98 -9.99 17.09
C ASP A 221 -0.88 -9.91 16.02
N ALA A 222 -0.02 -10.93 16.02
CA ALA A 222 1.11 -11.02 15.09
C ALA A 222 0.68 -11.13 13.62
N VAL A 223 -0.50 -11.72 13.36
CA VAL A 223 -1.05 -11.88 12.00
C VAL A 223 -1.45 -10.52 11.45
N ALA A 224 -2.25 -9.76 12.20
CA ALA A 224 -2.64 -8.42 11.79
C ALA A 224 -1.43 -7.47 11.73
N ALA A 225 -0.45 -7.58 12.65
CA ALA A 225 0.77 -6.77 12.60
C ALA A 225 1.58 -7.01 11.32
N ARG A 226 1.75 -8.27 10.93
CA ARG A 226 2.38 -8.63 9.65
C ARG A 226 1.59 -8.08 8.48
N ARG A 227 0.27 -8.29 8.44
CA ARG A 227 -0.60 -7.75 7.38
C ARG A 227 -0.43 -6.24 7.24
N ALA A 228 -0.45 -5.53 8.36
CA ALA A 228 -0.28 -4.08 8.38
C ALA A 228 1.08 -3.64 7.82
N HIS A 229 2.15 -4.40 8.09
CA HIS A 229 3.46 -4.13 7.51
C HIS A 229 3.50 -4.39 6.00
N LEU A 230 3.05 -5.59 5.58
CA LEU A 230 3.09 -6.04 4.19
C LEU A 230 2.25 -5.17 3.26
N VAL A 231 1.09 -4.71 3.72
CA VAL A 231 0.21 -3.84 2.95
C VAL A 231 0.58 -2.36 3.10
N GLY A 232 0.95 -1.92 4.30
CA GLY A 232 1.20 -0.52 4.61
C GLY A 232 2.48 0.05 4.00
N TYR A 233 3.60 -0.69 4.08
CA TYR A 233 4.89 -0.18 3.63
C TYR A 233 4.91 0.18 2.13
N PRO A 234 4.39 -0.65 1.21
CA PRO A 234 4.29 -0.31 -0.21
C PRO A 234 3.52 0.99 -0.50
N LEU A 235 2.55 1.36 0.35
CA LEU A 235 1.75 2.58 0.18
C LEU A 235 2.52 3.85 0.57
N VAL A 236 3.53 3.74 1.45
CA VAL A 236 4.26 4.90 1.98
C VAL A 236 5.67 5.07 1.39
N ARG A 237 6.28 3.99 0.86
CA ARG A 237 7.70 3.94 0.45
C ARG A 237 8.15 4.92 -0.66
N ARG A 238 7.21 5.55 -1.37
CA ARG A 238 7.52 6.48 -2.48
C ARG A 238 7.22 7.94 -2.17
N ASP A 239 6.59 8.23 -1.04
CA ASP A 239 6.22 9.59 -0.64
C ASP A 239 7.07 10.02 0.56
N SER A 240 8.03 10.92 0.33
CA SER A 240 8.90 11.43 1.38
C SER A 240 8.15 12.28 2.43
N GLY A 241 6.91 12.71 2.13
CA GLY A 241 5.98 13.30 3.10
C GLY A 241 5.40 12.28 4.09
N LEU A 242 5.56 10.99 3.84
CA LEU A 242 5.13 9.88 4.72
C LEU A 242 6.32 9.23 5.45
N ARG A 243 7.46 9.92 5.53
CA ARG A 243 8.69 9.42 6.19
C ARG A 243 8.48 8.92 7.62
N SER A 244 7.60 9.54 8.41
CA SER A 244 7.32 9.06 9.76
C SER A 244 6.73 7.65 9.75
N ALA A 245 5.82 7.36 8.81
CA ALA A 245 5.24 6.03 8.62
C ALA A 245 6.31 5.01 8.19
N VAL A 246 7.23 5.39 7.29
CA VAL A 246 8.39 4.53 6.95
C VAL A 246 9.25 4.25 8.20
N GLY A 247 9.49 5.24 9.04
CA GLY A 247 10.18 5.05 10.33
C GLY A 247 9.48 4.08 11.27
N GLU A 248 8.15 4.09 11.31
CA GLU A 248 7.34 3.11 12.06
C GLU A 248 7.45 1.69 11.49
N HIS A 249 7.50 1.53 10.16
CA HIS A 249 7.77 0.23 9.54
C HIS A 249 9.19 -0.29 9.84
N ILE A 250 10.21 0.58 9.80
CA ILE A 250 11.60 0.25 10.17
C ILE A 250 11.67 -0.21 11.63
N GLU A 251 11.03 0.56 12.53
CA GLU A 251 10.94 0.22 13.95
C GLU A 251 10.24 -1.13 14.16
N PHE A 252 9.12 -1.36 13.49
CA PHE A 252 8.42 -2.64 13.56
C PHE A 252 9.31 -3.80 13.11
N CYS A 253 10.08 -3.65 12.03
CA CYS A 253 10.97 -4.71 11.56
C CYS A 253 11.96 -5.13 12.65
N VAL A 254 12.66 -4.18 13.29
CA VAL A 254 13.60 -4.53 14.37
C VAL A 254 12.88 -5.11 15.59
N LEU A 255 11.74 -4.55 15.99
CA LEU A 255 11.01 -5.01 17.17
C LEU A 255 10.33 -6.37 16.98
N SER A 256 10.02 -6.75 15.74
CA SER A 256 9.43 -8.04 15.38
C SER A 256 10.47 -9.13 15.11
N GLY A 257 11.76 -8.86 15.32
CA GLY A 257 12.85 -9.82 15.09
C GLY A 257 13.32 -9.89 13.63
N ASN A 258 13.11 -8.84 12.84
CA ASN A 258 13.49 -8.74 11.42
C ASN A 258 14.44 -7.55 11.15
N PRO A 259 15.60 -7.43 11.85
CA PRO A 259 16.47 -6.25 11.73
C PRO A 259 17.09 -6.07 10.34
N ALA A 260 17.39 -7.15 9.63
CA ALA A 260 17.93 -7.07 8.27
C ALA A 260 16.89 -6.51 7.28
N ARG A 261 15.62 -6.89 7.40
CA ARG A 261 14.53 -6.21 6.66
C ARG A 261 14.45 -4.71 7.00
N GLY A 262 14.65 -4.34 8.27
CA GLY A 262 14.75 -2.94 8.67
C GLY A 262 15.90 -2.21 7.96
N MET A 263 17.07 -2.85 7.85
CA MET A 263 18.24 -2.30 7.16
C MET A 263 18.03 -2.16 5.65
N GLU A 264 17.34 -3.10 5.00
CA GLU A 264 16.95 -3.00 3.59
C GLU A 264 16.05 -1.78 3.35
N ILE A 265 15.04 -1.60 4.20
CA ILE A 265 14.15 -0.43 4.10
C ILE A 265 14.96 0.85 4.34
N LEU A 266 15.84 0.89 5.34
CA LEU A 266 16.71 2.04 5.58
C LEU A 266 17.61 2.34 4.37
N ALA A 267 18.22 1.32 3.77
CA ALA A 267 19.07 1.46 2.60
C ALA A 267 18.32 2.07 1.40
N ALA A 268 17.06 1.65 1.18
CA ALA A 268 16.19 2.22 0.15
C ALA A 268 15.79 3.69 0.39
N HIS A 269 15.99 4.20 1.61
CA HIS A 269 15.59 5.55 2.02
C HIS A 269 16.77 6.39 2.54
N VAL A 270 18.01 6.03 2.20
CA VAL A 270 19.22 6.77 2.61
C VAL A 270 19.14 8.24 2.22
N ASP A 271 18.62 8.55 1.03
CA ASP A 271 18.50 9.93 0.54
C ASP A 271 17.58 10.81 1.44
N TRP A 272 16.66 10.19 2.17
CA TRP A 272 15.75 10.91 3.07
C TRP A 272 16.42 11.34 4.38
N LEU A 273 17.57 10.76 4.74
CA LEU A 273 18.35 11.17 5.92
C LEU A 273 18.94 12.58 5.74
N GLY A 274 19.40 12.90 4.53
CA GLY A 274 19.90 14.23 4.17
C GLY A 274 18.79 15.26 3.93
N ASP A 275 17.60 14.81 3.53
CA ASP A 275 16.48 15.69 3.23
C ASP A 275 15.81 16.26 4.49
N ARG A 276 15.98 17.58 4.68
CA ARG A 276 15.37 18.37 5.77
C ARG A 276 14.13 19.15 5.33
N GLY A 277 13.61 18.89 4.12
CA GLY A 277 12.53 19.65 3.52
C GLY A 277 11.15 19.51 4.19
N PHE A 278 10.97 18.65 5.20
CA PHE A 278 9.67 18.38 5.82
C PHE A 278 9.68 18.68 7.33
N GLY A 279 8.49 18.82 7.92
CA GLY A 279 8.28 19.32 9.29
C GLY A 279 9.06 18.56 10.37
N ALA A 280 9.38 19.26 11.47
CA ALA A 280 10.19 18.75 12.57
C ALA A 280 9.59 17.46 13.20
N ALA A 281 8.27 17.38 13.30
CA ALA A 281 7.57 16.21 13.84
C ALA A 281 7.76 14.96 12.95
N ASP A 282 7.59 15.09 11.63
CA ASP A 282 7.79 13.97 10.69
C ASP A 282 9.25 13.53 10.63
N ARG A 283 10.18 14.50 10.66
CA ARG A 283 11.62 14.24 10.76
C ARG A 283 11.94 13.45 12.03
N LEU A 284 11.46 13.91 13.19
CA LEU A 284 11.66 13.26 14.48
C LEU A 284 11.07 11.84 14.48
N GLY A 285 9.86 11.66 13.93
CA GLY A 285 9.18 10.37 13.80
C GLY A 285 10.00 9.37 12.98
N PHE A 286 10.51 9.79 11.82
CA PHE A 286 11.36 8.98 10.96
C PHE A 286 12.67 8.57 11.63
N ILE A 287 13.48 9.55 12.06
CA ILE A 287 14.83 9.27 12.58
C ILE A 287 14.80 8.52 13.91
N THR A 288 13.74 8.67 14.72
CA THR A 288 13.58 7.87 15.95
C THR A 288 13.40 6.39 15.62
N GLY A 289 12.58 6.05 14.61
CA GLY A 289 12.40 4.67 14.18
C GLY A 289 13.69 4.05 13.62
N VAL A 290 14.44 4.85 12.85
CA VAL A 290 15.78 4.48 12.38
C VAL A 290 16.74 4.23 13.55
N CYS A 291 16.76 5.08 14.57
CA CYS A 291 17.63 4.90 15.73
C CYS A 291 17.28 3.65 16.56
N VAL A 292 16.00 3.25 16.65
CA VAL A 292 15.62 1.97 17.28
C VAL A 292 16.29 0.81 16.55
N LEU A 293 16.30 0.81 15.21
CA LEU A 293 17.00 -0.19 14.41
C LEU A 293 18.52 -0.14 14.64
N LEU A 294 19.13 1.04 14.48
CA LEU A 294 20.59 1.18 14.53
C LEU A 294 21.15 0.80 15.91
N ARG A 295 20.48 1.18 17.00
CA ARG A 295 20.87 0.76 18.36
C ARG A 295 20.89 -0.75 18.54
N GLN A 296 19.89 -1.45 17.98
CA GLN A 296 19.83 -2.90 18.06
C GLN A 296 20.90 -3.57 17.21
N VAL A 297 21.16 -3.05 16.00
CA VAL A 297 22.21 -3.55 15.10
C VAL A 297 23.61 -3.31 15.72
N ASP A 298 23.84 -2.13 16.29
CA ASP A 298 25.08 -1.81 16.98
C ASP A 298 25.30 -2.68 18.22
N ALA A 299 24.27 -2.90 19.03
CA ALA A 299 24.31 -3.80 20.20
C ALA A 299 24.65 -5.26 19.84
N GLN A 300 24.43 -5.67 18.59
CA GLN A 300 24.85 -6.98 18.06
C GLN A 300 26.33 -6.99 17.59
N GLY A 301 27.07 -5.91 17.83
CA GLY A 301 28.45 -5.71 17.40
C GLY A 301 28.58 -5.52 15.89
N ARG A 302 27.58 -4.89 15.26
CA ARG A 302 27.52 -4.60 13.82
C ARG A 302 27.54 -3.09 13.50
N GLY A 303 28.10 -2.26 14.39
CA GLY A 303 28.26 -0.80 14.22
C GLY A 303 29.04 -0.37 12.98
N GLY A 304 29.93 -1.22 12.47
CA GLY A 304 30.70 -0.97 11.25
C GLY A 304 29.95 -1.22 9.93
N LEU A 305 28.70 -1.69 9.96
CA LEU A 305 27.93 -1.90 8.73
C LEU A 305 27.68 -0.56 8.00
N PRO A 306 27.81 -0.50 6.66
CA PRO A 306 27.59 0.73 5.92
C PRO A 306 26.09 1.06 5.81
N VAL A 307 25.78 2.35 5.91
CA VAL A 307 24.47 2.96 5.62
C VAL A 307 24.71 4.19 4.76
N GLY A 308 24.57 4.04 3.44
CA GLY A 308 24.98 5.07 2.48
C GLY A 308 26.47 5.37 2.59
N VAL A 309 26.81 6.62 2.88
CA VAL A 309 28.21 7.08 3.09
C VAL A 309 28.69 6.99 4.54
N SER A 310 27.82 6.58 5.48
CA SER A 310 28.08 6.46 6.91
C SER A 310 28.19 5.01 7.37
N THR A 311 28.60 4.79 8.61
CA THR A 311 28.41 3.50 9.30
C THR A 311 27.21 3.55 10.23
N VAL A 312 26.72 2.40 10.68
CA VAL A 312 25.67 2.31 11.72
C VAL A 312 26.05 3.15 12.94
N GLU A 313 27.29 3.03 13.43
CA GLU A 313 27.80 3.77 14.60
C GLU A 313 27.83 5.28 14.35
N SER A 314 28.41 5.73 13.23
CA SER A 314 28.55 7.17 12.96
C SER A 314 27.20 7.84 12.71
N LEU A 315 26.29 7.15 11.99
CA LEU A 315 24.94 7.62 11.73
C LEU A 315 24.12 7.67 13.03
N LEU A 316 24.24 6.67 13.90
CA LEU A 316 23.56 6.67 15.19
C LEU A 316 23.96 7.89 16.04
N ALA A 317 25.25 8.22 16.12
CA ALA A 317 25.72 9.38 16.88
C ALA A 317 25.19 10.72 16.31
N GLU A 318 25.15 10.86 14.98
CA GLU A 318 24.57 12.03 14.32
C GLU A 318 23.08 12.17 14.63
N LEU A 319 22.32 11.09 14.45
CA LEU A 319 20.87 11.09 14.65
C LEU A 319 20.49 11.28 16.13
N ASP A 320 21.24 10.71 17.07
CA ASP A 320 21.01 10.94 18.51
C ASP A 320 21.17 12.43 18.87
N SER A 321 22.19 13.09 18.32
CA SER A 321 22.42 14.53 18.52
C SER A 321 21.27 15.36 17.92
N GLU A 322 20.76 14.95 16.75
CA GLU A 322 19.62 15.61 16.11
C GLU A 322 18.31 15.40 16.87
N ILE A 323 18.03 14.18 17.31
CA ILE A 323 16.86 13.84 18.12
C ILE A 323 16.84 14.69 19.39
N ALA A 324 17.98 14.78 20.10
CA ALA A 324 18.09 15.59 21.31
C ALA A 324 17.76 17.06 21.05
N ARG A 325 18.25 17.64 19.95
CA ARG A 325 17.97 19.03 19.56
C ARG A 325 16.49 19.26 19.25
N LEU A 326 15.86 18.36 18.48
CA LEU A 326 14.45 18.46 18.11
C LEU A 326 13.54 18.31 19.33
N CYS A 327 13.84 17.37 20.22
CA CYS A 327 13.10 17.20 21.47
C CYS A 327 13.25 18.42 22.38
N ALA A 328 14.47 18.95 22.54
CA ALA A 328 14.71 20.13 23.36
C ALA A 328 13.94 21.36 22.86
N ALA A 329 13.87 21.58 21.55
CA ALA A 329 13.08 22.66 20.97
C ALA A 329 11.58 22.52 21.27
N ALA A 330 11.04 21.30 21.09
CA ALA A 330 9.63 21.03 21.35
C ALA A 330 9.27 21.14 22.85
N ASP A 331 10.11 20.60 23.71
CA ASP A 331 9.92 20.64 25.17
C ASP A 331 10.07 22.08 25.72
N ALA A 332 11.00 22.86 25.18
CA ALA A 332 11.12 24.29 25.51
C ALA A 332 9.86 25.07 25.12
N ARG A 333 9.28 24.81 23.93
CA ARG A 333 8.00 25.39 23.52
C ARG A 333 6.87 24.97 24.45
N ASN A 334 6.84 23.70 24.84
CA ASN A 334 5.77 23.10 25.65
C ASN A 334 5.86 23.47 27.13
N GLY A 335 7.05 23.85 27.62
CA GLY A 335 7.32 24.05 29.04
C GLY A 335 7.34 22.75 29.85
N ASN A 336 7.48 21.59 29.20
CA ASN A 336 7.50 20.28 29.83
C ASN A 336 8.35 19.28 29.03
N GLY A 337 8.68 18.12 29.62
CA GLY A 337 9.49 17.06 28.99
C GLY A 337 8.68 15.99 28.23
N ALA A 338 7.47 16.30 27.75
CA ALA A 338 6.57 15.28 27.20
C ALA A 338 7.10 14.64 25.91
N VAL A 339 7.75 15.43 25.04
CA VAL A 339 8.27 14.94 23.76
C VAL A 339 9.51 14.10 24.00
N SER A 340 10.49 14.60 24.77
CA SER A 340 11.67 13.81 25.16
C SER A 340 11.27 12.51 25.85
N GLY A 341 10.28 12.56 26.76
CA GLY A 341 9.79 11.37 27.45
C GLY A 341 9.19 10.32 26.52
N ARG A 342 8.40 10.73 25.51
CA ARG A 342 7.87 9.81 24.49
C ARG A 342 8.99 9.19 23.66
N VAL A 343 9.92 10.01 23.18
CA VAL A 343 11.03 9.56 22.33
C VAL A 343 11.95 8.62 23.10
N ALA A 344 12.30 8.94 24.36
CA ALA A 344 13.08 8.05 25.22
C ALA A 344 12.40 6.69 25.41
N ARG A 345 11.08 6.66 25.65
CA ARG A 345 10.31 5.38 25.74
C ARG A 345 10.34 4.60 24.43
N ARG A 346 10.31 5.28 23.28
CA ARG A 346 10.37 4.65 21.96
C ARG A 346 11.76 4.05 21.71
N LEU A 347 12.81 4.81 21.98
CA LEU A 347 14.21 4.38 21.84
C LEU A 347 14.62 3.26 22.83
N ALA A 348 13.90 3.09 23.94
CA ALA A 348 14.15 2.04 24.93
C ALA A 348 13.39 0.72 24.65
N ARG A 349 12.58 0.65 23.57
CA ARG A 349 11.85 -0.56 23.20
C ARG A 349 12.83 -1.69 22.87
N ARG A 350 12.46 -2.91 23.26
CA ARG A 350 13.23 -4.13 22.98
C ARG A 350 12.48 -5.01 22.00
N PRO A 351 13.19 -5.80 21.17
CA PRO A 351 12.55 -6.80 20.32
C PRO A 351 11.71 -7.81 21.10
N LEU A 352 10.73 -8.39 20.43
CA LEU A 352 9.98 -9.55 20.91
C LEU A 352 10.90 -10.75 21.12
N ASP A 353 10.55 -11.60 22.09
CA ASP A 353 11.24 -12.88 22.31
C ASP A 353 11.03 -13.84 21.13
N GLN A 354 9.83 -13.82 20.54
CA GLN A 354 9.48 -14.62 19.37
C GLN A 354 9.36 -13.73 18.13
N ARG A 355 10.14 -14.08 17.09
CA ARG A 355 10.11 -13.43 15.78
C ARG A 355 8.73 -13.58 15.12
N ILE A 356 8.23 -12.51 14.50
CA ILE A 356 7.08 -12.57 13.57
C ILE A 356 7.63 -12.83 12.17
N PRO A 357 7.35 -13.99 11.54
CA PRO A 357 7.78 -14.25 10.17
C PRO A 357 7.06 -13.32 9.20
N LEU A 358 7.81 -12.51 8.47
CA LEU A 358 7.24 -11.62 7.45
C LEU A 358 7.15 -12.27 6.07
N GLY A 359 7.82 -13.42 5.85
CA GLY A 359 7.97 -14.02 4.52
C GLY A 359 8.83 -13.16 3.59
N LEU A 360 9.63 -12.28 4.17
CA LEU A 360 10.50 -11.35 3.47
C LEU A 360 11.94 -11.76 3.79
N HIS A 361 12.67 -12.24 2.78
CA HIS A 361 14.10 -12.56 2.86
C HIS A 361 14.93 -11.30 3.11
N GLY A 362 15.74 -11.37 4.16
CA GLY A 362 16.75 -10.39 4.52
C GLY A 362 17.59 -10.99 5.63
N GLY A 363 18.68 -11.65 5.25
CA GLY A 363 19.64 -12.21 6.20
C GLY A 363 20.80 -11.25 6.43
N PHE A 364 21.24 -11.10 7.68
CA PHE A 364 22.62 -10.64 7.89
C PHE A 364 23.56 -11.83 7.59
N PRO A 365 24.78 -11.58 7.09
CA PRO A 365 25.79 -12.63 7.01
C PRO A 365 25.91 -13.31 8.38
N SER A 366 25.78 -14.64 8.38
CA SER A 366 25.80 -15.42 9.63
C SER A 366 27.15 -15.17 10.32
N ARG A 367 27.10 -14.86 11.62
CA ARG A 367 28.25 -15.14 12.47
C ARG A 367 28.17 -16.63 12.74
N GLY A 368 29.11 -17.40 12.18
CA GLY A 368 29.28 -18.80 12.56
C GLY A 368 29.45 -18.88 14.07
N ALA A 369 28.38 -19.25 14.75
CA ALA A 369 28.35 -19.52 16.17
C ALA A 369 27.42 -20.72 16.35
N GLU A 370 27.96 -21.91 16.08
CA GLU A 370 27.44 -23.12 16.70
C GLU A 370 27.64 -22.95 18.20
N SER A 371 26.54 -22.85 18.94
CA SER A 371 26.59 -22.91 20.39
C SER A 371 26.58 -24.39 20.79
N ASP A 372 27.68 -24.85 21.39
CA ASP A 372 27.77 -26.13 22.10
C ASP A 372 26.92 -26.11 23.38
N ILE A 373 25.59 -25.99 23.22
CA ILE A 373 24.65 -26.13 24.32
C ILE A 373 24.34 -27.61 24.46
N GLU A 374 24.65 -28.19 25.62
CA GLU A 374 24.27 -29.56 25.95
C GLU A 374 22.75 -29.61 26.21
N HIS A 375 22.01 -30.29 25.33
CA HIS A 375 20.56 -30.42 25.42
C HIS A 375 20.15 -31.72 26.11
N ASP A 376 19.00 -31.73 26.77
CA ASP A 376 18.45 -32.95 27.41
C ASP A 376 18.23 -34.07 26.37
N PRO A 377 18.95 -35.21 26.47
CA PRO A 377 18.81 -36.33 25.54
C PRO A 377 17.40 -36.91 25.47
N ALA A 378 16.63 -36.84 26.56
CA ALA A 378 15.26 -37.35 26.60
C ALA A 378 14.32 -36.48 25.75
N ALA A 379 14.48 -35.15 25.81
CA ALA A 379 13.73 -34.20 25.01
C ALA A 379 14.05 -34.33 23.51
N VAL A 380 15.33 -34.47 23.15
CA VAL A 380 15.79 -34.73 21.78
C VAL A 380 15.16 -36.02 21.23
N ALA A 381 15.24 -37.12 22.01
CA ALA A 381 14.67 -38.40 21.61
C ALA A 381 13.13 -38.35 21.49
N ALA A 382 12.45 -37.60 22.36
CA ALA A 382 11.00 -37.41 22.27
C ALA A 382 10.61 -36.65 21.01
N ALA A 383 11.31 -35.57 20.67
CA ALA A 383 11.04 -34.78 19.49
C ALA A 383 11.27 -35.58 18.19
N HIS A 384 12.34 -36.38 18.12
CA HIS A 384 12.56 -37.30 16.99
C HIS A 384 11.46 -38.36 16.86
N ARG A 385 11.00 -38.98 17.96
CA ARG A 385 9.89 -39.96 17.89
C ARG A 385 8.59 -39.33 17.37
N MET A 386 8.26 -38.12 17.82
CA MET A 386 7.09 -37.38 17.33
C MET A 386 7.23 -37.02 15.85
N ALA A 387 8.42 -36.60 15.42
CA ALA A 387 8.73 -36.31 14.03
C ALA A 387 8.56 -37.54 13.13
N ASP A 388 9.14 -38.69 13.53
CA ASP A 388 9.06 -39.93 12.77
C ASP A 388 7.61 -40.42 12.63
N LEU A 389 6.82 -40.32 13.72
CA LEU A 389 5.40 -40.65 13.70
C LEU A 389 4.61 -39.69 12.80
N GLY A 390 4.88 -38.39 12.89
CA GLY A 390 4.26 -37.39 12.02
C GLY A 390 4.55 -37.66 10.54
N ALA A 391 5.80 -37.96 10.19
CA ALA A 391 6.20 -38.29 8.83
C ALA A 391 5.51 -39.57 8.31
N ALA A 392 5.39 -40.61 9.14
CA ALA A 392 4.71 -41.85 8.78
C ALA A 392 3.21 -41.66 8.51
N LEU A 393 2.57 -40.68 9.15
CA LEU A 393 1.14 -40.40 9.03
C LEU A 393 0.78 -39.44 7.87
N LEU A 394 1.77 -38.80 7.21
CA LEU A 394 1.53 -37.73 6.23
C LEU A 394 0.58 -38.13 5.09
N ALA A 395 0.73 -39.36 4.56
CA ALA A 395 -0.08 -39.83 3.44
C ALA A 395 -1.47 -40.33 3.87
N ASP A 396 -1.53 -41.07 4.99
CA ASP A 396 -2.72 -41.81 5.38
C ASP A 396 -3.62 -41.07 6.38
N SER A 397 -3.06 -40.17 7.18
CA SER A 397 -3.75 -39.48 8.28
C SER A 397 -3.18 -38.08 8.52
N PRO A 398 -3.36 -37.14 7.56
CA PRO A 398 -2.74 -35.82 7.58
C PRO A 398 -3.12 -34.96 8.79
N ASP A 399 -4.33 -35.13 9.35
CA ASP A 399 -4.75 -34.42 10.56
C ASP A 399 -3.93 -34.90 11.79
N ALA A 400 -3.71 -36.21 11.92
CA ALA A 400 -2.87 -36.76 12.98
C ALA A 400 -1.38 -36.43 12.76
N ALA A 401 -0.92 -36.39 11.51
CA ALA A 401 0.42 -35.95 11.15
C ALA A 401 0.66 -34.49 11.57
N GLU A 402 -0.31 -33.60 11.31
CA GLU A 402 -0.26 -32.19 11.73
C GLU A 402 -0.08 -32.07 13.24
N ASP A 403 -0.88 -32.79 14.04
CA ASP A 403 -0.79 -32.75 15.50
C ASP A 403 0.59 -33.23 16.02
N GLN A 404 1.10 -34.34 15.48
CA GLN A 404 2.41 -34.88 15.86
C GLN A 404 3.56 -33.94 15.49
N LEU A 405 3.52 -33.34 14.29
CA LEU A 405 4.54 -32.40 13.84
C LEU A 405 4.52 -31.09 14.64
N ARG A 406 3.34 -30.62 15.07
CA ARG A 406 3.24 -29.47 15.99
C ARG A 406 3.84 -29.77 17.36
N GLN A 407 3.60 -30.97 17.90
CA GLN A 407 4.21 -31.40 19.16
C GLN A 407 5.73 -31.53 19.01
N ALA A 408 6.21 -32.14 17.92
CA ALA A 408 7.62 -32.27 17.60
C ALA A 408 8.30 -30.90 17.52
N LEU A 409 7.69 -29.91 16.87
CA LEU A 409 8.19 -28.54 16.81
C LEU A 409 8.16 -27.85 18.18
N SER A 410 7.13 -28.06 18.99
CA SER A 410 7.03 -27.46 20.33
C SER A 410 8.12 -27.97 21.27
N VAL A 411 8.41 -29.27 21.25
CA VAL A 411 9.48 -29.88 22.07
C VAL A 411 10.85 -29.61 21.44
N GLY A 412 10.93 -29.69 20.12
CA GLY A 412 12.16 -29.66 19.33
C GLY A 412 12.74 -28.28 19.08
N ALA A 413 11.96 -27.20 19.17
CA ALA A 413 12.39 -25.86 18.77
C ALA A 413 13.67 -25.36 19.43
N GLN A 414 13.98 -25.84 20.64
CA GLN A 414 15.18 -25.43 21.40
C GLN A 414 16.25 -26.51 21.48
N VAL A 415 15.97 -27.74 21.04
CA VAL A 415 16.87 -28.90 21.25
C VAL A 415 17.29 -29.59 19.96
N LEU A 416 16.57 -29.36 18.87
CA LEU A 416 16.91 -29.92 17.56
C LEU A 416 17.73 -28.91 16.74
N PRO A 417 18.66 -29.39 15.90
CA PRO A 417 19.38 -28.54 14.95
C PRO A 417 18.42 -27.72 14.07
N ALA A 418 18.83 -26.52 13.68
CA ALA A 418 18.01 -25.58 12.90
C ALA A 418 17.48 -26.23 11.60
N GLU A 419 18.34 -26.96 10.88
CA GLU A 419 17.97 -27.68 9.66
C GLU A 419 16.91 -28.76 9.91
N HIS A 420 16.99 -29.48 11.03
CA HIS A 420 15.99 -30.49 11.37
C HIS A 420 14.64 -29.83 11.66
N THR A 421 14.61 -28.75 12.45
CA THR A 421 13.40 -27.96 12.73
C THR A 421 12.80 -27.35 11.46
N ALA A 422 13.62 -26.91 10.50
CA ALA A 422 13.18 -26.41 9.20
C ALA A 422 12.51 -27.52 8.37
N ARG A 423 13.09 -28.72 8.33
CA ARG A 423 12.51 -29.91 7.67
C ARG A 423 11.16 -30.32 8.29
N LEU A 424 11.04 -30.32 9.63
CA LEU A 424 9.76 -30.59 10.30
C LEU A 424 8.68 -29.56 9.92
N SER A 425 9.09 -28.30 9.75
CA SER A 425 8.18 -27.24 9.31
C SER A 425 7.70 -27.43 7.88
N ALA A 426 8.59 -27.88 6.98
CA ALA A 426 8.23 -28.23 5.61
C ALA A 426 7.25 -29.42 5.57
N GLN A 427 7.46 -30.44 6.41
CA GLN A 427 6.52 -31.56 6.55
C GLN A 427 5.15 -31.12 7.07
N LEU A 428 5.11 -30.18 8.03
CA LEU A 428 3.88 -29.61 8.54
C LEU A 428 3.11 -28.86 7.44
N VAL A 429 3.81 -28.11 6.59
CA VAL A 429 3.22 -27.46 5.41
C VAL A 429 2.60 -28.50 4.47
N SER A 430 3.29 -29.59 4.20
CA SER A 430 2.77 -30.69 3.38
C SER A 430 1.50 -31.31 3.99
N ALA A 431 1.49 -31.59 5.30
CA ALA A 431 0.32 -32.11 6.02
C ALA A 431 -0.90 -31.19 5.84
N ILE A 432 -0.74 -29.88 6.07
CA ILE A 432 -1.83 -28.90 5.99
C ILE A 432 -2.31 -28.71 4.54
N SER A 433 -1.39 -28.63 3.58
CA SER A 433 -1.72 -28.42 2.16
C SER A 433 -2.56 -29.54 1.54
N SER A 434 -2.50 -30.76 2.10
CA SER A 434 -3.32 -31.89 1.68
C SER A 434 -4.81 -31.75 2.03
N ARG A 435 -5.19 -30.75 2.85
CA ARG A 435 -6.55 -30.52 3.33
C ARG A 435 -7.13 -29.22 2.75
N PRO A 436 -8.18 -29.28 1.91
CA PRO A 436 -8.80 -28.08 1.37
C PRO A 436 -9.51 -27.26 2.46
N GLY A 437 -9.61 -25.94 2.29
CA GLY A 437 -10.30 -25.05 3.24
C GLY A 437 -9.46 -24.67 4.47
N ARG A 438 -8.15 -24.91 4.45
CA ARG A 438 -7.19 -24.56 5.51
C ARG A 438 -6.13 -23.54 5.05
N GLU A 439 -6.42 -22.77 4.02
CA GLU A 439 -5.47 -21.87 3.36
C GLU A 439 -4.87 -20.83 4.32
N GLY A 440 -5.66 -20.27 5.26
CA GLY A 440 -5.11 -19.36 6.29
C GLY A 440 -4.06 -20.04 7.17
N ARG A 441 -4.32 -21.26 7.65
CA ARG A 441 -3.35 -22.04 8.45
C ARG A 441 -2.14 -22.46 7.62
N LEU A 442 -2.36 -22.77 6.34
CA LEU A 442 -1.28 -23.09 5.40
C LEU A 442 -0.35 -21.89 5.23
N ALA A 443 -0.90 -20.68 5.06
CA ALA A 443 -0.11 -19.47 4.94
C ALA A 443 0.76 -19.24 6.18
N GLU A 444 0.19 -19.35 7.38
CA GLU A 444 0.95 -19.22 8.63
C GLU A 444 2.06 -20.26 8.77
N ALA A 445 1.76 -21.54 8.52
CA ALA A 445 2.74 -22.61 8.60
C ALA A 445 3.86 -22.43 7.57
N ALA A 446 3.52 -22.02 6.35
CA ALA A 446 4.48 -21.77 5.28
C ALA A 446 5.38 -20.56 5.59
N LEU A 447 4.86 -19.48 6.18
CA LEU A 447 5.69 -18.36 6.62
C LEU A 447 6.66 -18.76 7.74
N GLN A 448 6.22 -19.59 8.69
CA GLN A 448 7.09 -20.15 9.73
C GLN A 448 8.18 -21.06 9.14
N ALA A 449 7.82 -21.88 8.15
CA ALA A 449 8.80 -22.70 7.44
C ALA A 449 9.81 -21.82 6.68
N ALA A 450 9.35 -20.82 5.94
CA ALA A 450 10.21 -19.88 5.21
C ALA A 450 11.22 -19.18 6.13
N ALA A 451 10.77 -18.69 7.29
CA ALA A 451 11.66 -18.06 8.27
C ALA A 451 12.72 -19.00 8.87
N ARG A 452 12.43 -20.30 8.98
CA ARG A 452 13.40 -21.30 9.45
C ARG A 452 14.42 -21.69 8.38
N TRP A 453 14.06 -21.55 7.10
CA TRP A 453 14.95 -21.83 5.98
C TRP A 453 15.80 -20.63 5.57
N GLU A 454 15.48 -19.41 6.00
CA GLU A 454 16.11 -18.17 5.54
C GLU A 454 17.65 -18.16 5.66
N ASP A 455 18.18 -18.66 6.77
CA ASP A 455 19.63 -18.73 7.02
C ASP A 455 20.26 -20.08 6.60
N ILE A 456 19.49 -20.97 5.96
CA ILE A 456 19.90 -22.34 5.60
C ILE A 456 19.88 -22.56 4.08
N SER A 457 18.76 -22.23 3.44
CA SER A 457 18.51 -22.42 2.00
C SER A 457 17.57 -21.34 1.50
N ALA A 458 18.12 -20.38 0.75
CA ALA A 458 17.34 -19.32 0.12
C ALA A 458 16.24 -19.90 -0.81
N ALA A 459 16.55 -20.98 -1.52
CA ALA A 459 15.58 -21.67 -2.38
C ALA A 459 14.37 -22.20 -1.58
N ASP A 460 14.59 -22.90 -0.46
CA ASP A 460 13.49 -23.42 0.36
C ASP A 460 12.71 -22.28 1.04
N ALA A 461 13.40 -21.22 1.44
CA ALA A 461 12.76 -20.03 1.99
C ALA A 461 11.82 -19.39 0.95
N VAL A 462 12.29 -19.18 -0.29
CA VAL A 462 11.48 -18.66 -1.41
C VAL A 462 10.31 -19.59 -1.72
N HIS A 463 10.55 -20.90 -1.78
CA HIS A 463 9.52 -21.89 -2.04
C HIS A 463 8.37 -21.80 -1.02
N HIS A 464 8.69 -21.74 0.27
CA HIS A 464 7.69 -21.62 1.31
C HIS A 464 7.01 -20.24 1.36
N THR A 465 7.73 -19.16 1.04
CA THR A 465 7.12 -17.83 0.85
C THR A 465 6.09 -17.86 -0.29
N LEU A 466 6.40 -18.51 -1.41
CA LEU A 466 5.46 -18.67 -2.53
C LEU A 466 4.24 -19.53 -2.12
N ILE A 467 4.41 -20.60 -1.35
CA ILE A 467 3.27 -21.36 -0.81
C ILE A 467 2.36 -20.45 0.02
N ALA A 468 2.93 -19.62 0.90
CA ALA A 468 2.17 -18.68 1.70
C ALA A 468 1.42 -17.64 0.85
N ALA A 469 2.10 -17.04 -0.12
CA ALA A 469 1.52 -16.06 -1.04
C ALA A 469 0.31 -16.64 -1.80
N ARG A 470 0.46 -17.87 -2.31
CA ARG A 470 -0.62 -18.58 -3.03
C ARG A 470 -1.78 -18.95 -2.12
N ALA A 471 -1.51 -19.34 -0.87
CA ALA A 471 -2.55 -19.62 0.11
C ALA A 471 -3.35 -18.34 0.46
N LEU A 472 -2.66 -17.21 0.65
CA LEU A 472 -3.28 -15.90 0.87
C LEU A 472 -4.09 -15.42 -0.34
N HIS A 473 -3.58 -15.65 -1.56
CA HIS A 473 -4.32 -15.39 -2.79
C HIS A 473 -5.66 -16.13 -2.83
N ARG A 474 -5.67 -17.42 -2.44
CA ARG A 474 -6.89 -18.26 -2.45
C ARG A 474 -7.95 -17.82 -1.43
N VAL A 475 -7.56 -17.15 -0.35
CA VAL A 475 -8.50 -16.55 0.63
C VAL A 475 -8.76 -15.07 0.36
N SER A 476 -8.41 -14.58 -0.83
CA SER A 476 -8.59 -13.18 -1.25
C SER A 476 -7.87 -12.14 -0.38
N ALA A 477 -6.85 -12.55 0.38
CA ALA A 477 -5.94 -11.64 1.08
C ALA A 477 -4.91 -11.05 0.10
N HIS A 478 -5.39 -10.39 -0.95
CA HIS A 478 -4.59 -9.99 -2.13
C HIS A 478 -3.46 -9.02 -1.78
N GLY A 479 -3.64 -8.14 -0.79
CA GLY A 479 -2.60 -7.22 -0.32
C GLY A 479 -1.37 -7.94 0.24
N GLU A 480 -1.58 -8.91 1.14
CA GLU A 480 -0.49 -9.72 1.69
C GLU A 480 0.11 -10.64 0.64
N ALA A 481 -0.73 -11.29 -0.17
CA ALA A 481 -0.27 -12.17 -1.25
C ALA A 481 0.65 -11.42 -2.23
N ALA A 482 0.25 -10.23 -2.68
CA ALA A 482 1.03 -9.42 -3.60
C ALA A 482 2.39 -9.01 -3.01
N ALA A 483 2.45 -8.64 -1.73
CA ALA A 483 3.71 -8.30 -1.06
C ALA A 483 4.68 -9.49 -1.02
N LEU A 484 4.17 -10.69 -0.69
CA LEU A 484 4.99 -11.91 -0.66
C LEU A 484 5.42 -12.35 -2.05
N PHE A 485 4.55 -12.25 -3.06
CA PHE A 485 4.93 -12.52 -4.45
C PHE A 485 5.99 -11.54 -4.95
N GLU A 486 5.82 -10.24 -4.72
CA GLU A 486 6.78 -9.19 -5.12
C GLU A 486 8.17 -9.48 -4.57
N GLN A 487 8.24 -9.92 -3.31
CA GLN A 487 9.51 -10.29 -2.68
C GLN A 487 10.10 -11.60 -3.24
N ALA A 488 9.33 -12.69 -3.20
CA ALA A 488 9.85 -14.00 -3.59
C ALA A 488 10.25 -14.07 -5.07
N LEU A 489 9.56 -13.32 -5.94
CA LEU A 489 9.85 -13.26 -7.37
C LEU A 489 10.95 -12.25 -7.76
N ALA A 490 11.47 -11.48 -6.79
CA ALA A 490 12.64 -10.63 -6.98
C ALA A 490 13.96 -11.40 -6.85
N GLU A 491 13.94 -12.60 -6.25
CA GLU A 491 15.10 -13.46 -6.14
C GLU A 491 15.53 -14.00 -7.51
N PRO A 492 16.84 -14.05 -7.80
CA PRO A 492 17.35 -14.47 -9.11
C PRO A 492 17.10 -15.96 -9.40
N ASP A 493 17.22 -16.82 -8.37
CA ASP A 493 17.14 -18.28 -8.50
C ASP A 493 15.86 -18.81 -7.85
N ILE A 494 14.76 -18.81 -8.62
CA ILE A 494 13.47 -19.33 -8.16
C ILE A 494 13.42 -20.84 -8.39
N PRO A 495 13.14 -21.68 -7.37
CA PRO A 495 13.23 -23.14 -7.46
C PRO A 495 11.99 -23.77 -8.12
N TYR A 496 11.49 -23.20 -9.21
CA TYR A 496 10.34 -23.72 -9.96
C TYR A 496 10.65 -23.87 -11.44
N PRO A 497 10.14 -24.94 -12.09
CA PRO A 497 10.18 -25.02 -13.54
C PRO A 497 9.32 -23.93 -14.17
N ASP A 498 9.70 -23.46 -15.36
CA ASP A 498 9.03 -22.35 -16.09
C ASP A 498 7.50 -22.46 -16.11
N SER A 499 6.96 -23.68 -16.28
CA SER A 499 5.52 -23.88 -16.34
C SER A 499 4.80 -23.64 -15.02
N GLU A 500 5.45 -23.93 -13.89
CA GLU A 500 4.89 -23.67 -12.56
C GLU A 500 5.08 -22.21 -12.19
N LEU A 501 6.25 -21.63 -12.50
CA LEU A 501 6.52 -20.21 -12.33
C LEU A 501 5.53 -19.33 -13.13
N ALA A 502 5.10 -19.78 -14.31
CA ALA A 502 4.05 -19.10 -15.08
C ALA A 502 2.69 -19.07 -14.35
N VAL A 503 2.33 -20.15 -13.65
CA VAL A 503 1.10 -20.20 -12.84
C VAL A 503 1.21 -19.25 -11.66
N VAL A 504 2.34 -19.28 -10.94
CA VAL A 504 2.64 -18.39 -9.81
C VAL A 504 2.55 -16.92 -10.23
N ARG A 505 3.16 -16.55 -11.37
CA ARG A 505 3.07 -15.18 -11.91
C ARG A 505 1.66 -14.82 -12.35
N GLY A 506 0.87 -15.77 -12.83
CA GLY A 506 -0.55 -15.58 -13.11
C GLY A 506 -1.36 -15.23 -11.85
N GLU A 507 -1.20 -16.01 -10.78
CA GLU A 507 -1.84 -15.77 -9.47
C GLU A 507 -1.40 -14.43 -8.84
N PHE A 508 -0.14 -14.04 -9.04
CA PHE A 508 0.36 -12.71 -8.67
C PHE A 508 -0.33 -11.61 -9.48
N GLY A 509 -0.41 -11.76 -10.80
CA GLY A 509 -1.12 -10.82 -11.68
C GLY A 509 -2.60 -10.67 -11.31
N ASP A 510 -3.27 -11.76 -10.95
CA ASP A 510 -4.66 -11.70 -10.47
C ASP A 510 -4.80 -10.97 -9.13
N SER A 511 -3.87 -11.18 -8.20
CA SER A 511 -3.84 -10.43 -6.94
C SER A 511 -3.60 -8.94 -7.16
N LEU A 512 -2.71 -8.57 -8.08
CA LEU A 512 -2.49 -7.17 -8.47
C LEU A 512 -3.73 -6.55 -9.12
N ARG A 513 -4.44 -7.30 -9.97
CA ARG A 513 -5.68 -6.84 -10.59
C ARG A 513 -6.79 -6.61 -9.56
N ALA A 514 -6.89 -7.45 -8.54
CA ALA A 514 -7.84 -7.27 -7.42
C ALA A 514 -7.51 -6.07 -6.53
N LEU A 515 -6.29 -5.53 -6.62
CA LEU A 515 -5.82 -4.33 -5.93
C LEU A 515 -5.79 -3.10 -6.87
N ASP A 516 -6.42 -3.17 -8.04
CA ASP A 516 -6.41 -2.15 -9.08
C ASP A 516 -5.01 -1.74 -9.59
N ARG A 517 -3.99 -2.57 -9.34
CA ARG A 517 -2.62 -2.41 -9.85
C ARG A 517 -2.49 -3.01 -11.25
N HIS A 518 -3.37 -2.59 -12.18
CA HIS A 518 -3.51 -3.21 -13.50
C HIS A 518 -2.25 -3.19 -14.35
N ARG A 519 -1.46 -2.10 -14.30
CA ARG A 519 -0.21 -1.99 -15.07
C ARG A 519 0.82 -3.04 -14.66
N GLU A 520 0.99 -3.24 -13.35
CA GLU A 520 1.89 -4.26 -12.81
C GLU A 520 1.35 -5.67 -13.11
N ALA A 521 0.02 -5.86 -13.06
CA ALA A 521 -0.60 -7.12 -13.44
C ALA A 521 -0.30 -7.51 -14.90
N VAL A 522 -0.36 -6.54 -15.84
CA VAL A 522 0.00 -6.78 -17.25
C VAL A 522 1.43 -7.30 -17.36
N GLU A 523 2.38 -6.69 -16.64
CA GLU A 523 3.78 -7.12 -16.63
C GLU A 523 3.91 -8.58 -16.17
N GLN A 524 3.21 -8.95 -15.10
CA GLN A 524 3.23 -10.34 -14.59
C GLN A 524 2.61 -11.33 -15.57
N PHE A 525 1.47 -11.01 -16.19
CA PHE A 525 0.84 -11.91 -17.17
C PHE A 525 1.70 -12.09 -18.44
N VAL A 526 2.38 -11.03 -18.89
CA VAL A 526 3.30 -11.10 -20.04
C VAL A 526 4.53 -11.95 -19.71
N LEU A 527 5.14 -11.75 -18.54
CA LEU A 527 6.26 -12.57 -18.06
C LEU A 527 5.83 -14.05 -17.95
N ALA A 528 4.67 -14.31 -17.34
CA ALA A 528 4.09 -15.65 -17.25
C ALA A 528 3.89 -16.30 -18.63
N PHE A 529 3.34 -15.55 -19.59
CA PHE A 529 3.11 -16.04 -20.94
C PHE A 529 4.42 -16.40 -21.66
N GLY A 530 5.48 -15.62 -21.43
CA GLY A 530 6.81 -15.85 -22.00
C GLY A 530 7.47 -17.15 -21.52
N LEU A 531 7.22 -17.56 -20.27
CA LEU A 531 7.75 -18.79 -19.68
C LEU A 531 7.12 -20.06 -20.28
N VAL A 532 5.88 -19.98 -20.79
CA VAL A 532 5.17 -21.18 -21.26
C VAL A 532 5.47 -21.45 -22.74
N ARG A 533 6.21 -22.54 -23.03
CA ARG A 533 6.48 -22.98 -24.41
C ARG A 533 5.21 -23.27 -25.22
N ALA A 534 5.30 -23.14 -26.55
CA ALA A 534 4.16 -23.28 -27.46
C ALA A 534 3.79 -24.74 -27.75
N GLU A 535 3.39 -25.48 -26.71
CA GLU A 535 3.11 -26.91 -26.77
C GLU A 535 1.60 -27.19 -26.62
N PRO A 536 1.06 -28.24 -27.28
CA PRO A 536 -0.37 -28.59 -27.19
C PRO A 536 -0.86 -28.77 -25.75
N ALA A 537 -0.06 -29.42 -24.89
CA ALA A 537 -0.42 -29.68 -23.48
C ALA A 537 -0.57 -28.39 -22.65
N ARG A 538 0.02 -27.26 -23.08
CA ARG A 538 0.02 -25.99 -22.35
C ARG A 538 -0.83 -24.91 -23.00
N ILE A 539 -1.57 -25.24 -24.07
CA ILE A 539 -2.37 -24.27 -24.83
C ILE A 539 -3.42 -23.56 -23.97
N ARG A 540 -4.00 -24.28 -23.00
CA ARG A 540 -4.99 -23.74 -22.07
C ARG A 540 -4.40 -22.65 -21.18
N LEU A 541 -3.29 -22.93 -20.50
CA LEU A 541 -2.61 -21.95 -19.65
C LEU A 541 -2.19 -20.71 -20.45
N ARG A 542 -1.66 -20.89 -21.66
CA ARG A 542 -1.32 -19.77 -22.55
C ARG A 542 -2.54 -18.93 -22.91
N ALA A 543 -3.69 -19.56 -23.16
CA ALA A 543 -4.93 -18.85 -23.48
C ALA A 543 -5.45 -18.05 -22.27
N GLU A 544 -5.41 -18.63 -21.07
CA GLU A 544 -5.81 -18.00 -19.81
C GLU A 544 -4.91 -16.79 -19.47
N LEU A 545 -3.59 -16.92 -19.62
CA LEU A 545 -2.64 -15.81 -19.43
C LEU A 545 -2.84 -14.69 -20.45
N ALA A 546 -3.03 -15.02 -21.73
CA ALA A 546 -3.30 -14.03 -22.78
C ALA A 546 -4.61 -13.26 -22.54
N TRP A 547 -5.65 -13.95 -22.06
CA TRP A 547 -6.91 -13.32 -21.70
C TRP A 547 -6.78 -12.41 -20.48
N SER A 548 -6.06 -12.85 -19.45
CA SER A 548 -5.84 -12.06 -18.23
C SER A 548 -5.02 -10.79 -18.53
N ALA A 549 -4.00 -10.91 -19.38
CA ALA A 549 -3.26 -9.76 -19.91
C ALA A 549 -4.16 -8.79 -20.69
N ALA A 550 -5.08 -9.31 -21.53
CA ALA A 550 -6.02 -8.49 -22.28
C ALA A 550 -6.96 -7.70 -21.36
N ALA A 551 -7.53 -8.36 -20.35
CA ALA A 551 -8.42 -7.72 -19.38
C ALA A 551 -7.69 -6.66 -18.53
N ALA A 552 -6.43 -6.90 -18.17
CA ALA A 552 -5.64 -5.91 -17.44
C ALA A 552 -5.22 -4.72 -18.32
N LEU A 553 -4.96 -4.93 -19.61
CA LEU A 553 -4.70 -3.86 -20.58
C LEU A 553 -5.93 -2.98 -20.84
N ASP A 554 -7.10 -3.61 -20.89
CA ASP A 554 -8.42 -2.96 -21.02
C ASP A 554 -8.67 -2.01 -19.85
N ALA A 555 -8.47 -2.49 -18.61
CA ALA A 555 -8.56 -1.65 -17.40
C ALA A 555 -7.49 -0.55 -17.31
N CYS A 556 -6.42 -0.62 -18.12
CA CYS A 556 -5.42 0.44 -18.26
C CYS A 556 -5.73 1.42 -19.41
N GLU A 557 -6.88 1.30 -20.08
CA GLU A 557 -7.23 2.08 -21.28
C GLU A 557 -6.17 1.97 -22.39
N GLN A 558 -5.54 0.79 -22.51
CA GLN A 558 -4.56 0.49 -23.57
C GLN A 558 -5.22 -0.27 -24.72
N ASP A 559 -6.24 0.34 -25.31
CA ASP A 559 -7.26 -0.31 -26.15
C ASP A 559 -6.71 -1.09 -27.34
N ARG A 560 -5.73 -0.53 -28.05
CA ARG A 560 -5.08 -1.23 -29.19
C ARG A 560 -4.35 -2.49 -28.74
N ARG A 561 -3.68 -2.43 -27.58
CA ARG A 561 -2.95 -3.58 -27.01
C ARG A 561 -3.95 -4.60 -26.45
N ALA A 562 -5.00 -4.14 -25.78
CA ALA A 562 -6.08 -4.98 -25.26
C ALA A 562 -6.78 -5.73 -26.41
N LEU A 563 -7.14 -5.04 -27.50
CA LEU A 563 -7.72 -5.65 -28.70
C LEU A 563 -6.83 -6.76 -29.27
N ALA A 564 -5.54 -6.47 -29.48
CA ALA A 564 -4.59 -7.45 -29.99
C ALA A 564 -4.48 -8.68 -29.07
N ALA A 565 -4.46 -8.46 -27.76
CA ALA A 565 -4.41 -9.52 -26.76
C ALA A 565 -5.69 -10.37 -26.71
N TYR A 566 -6.89 -9.75 -26.78
CA TYR A 566 -8.17 -10.47 -26.85
C TYR A 566 -8.26 -11.35 -28.10
N LEU A 567 -7.89 -10.83 -29.27
CA LEU A 567 -7.87 -11.61 -30.51
C LEU A 567 -6.86 -12.77 -30.44
N HIS A 568 -5.70 -12.54 -29.82
CA HIS A 568 -4.72 -13.59 -29.57
C HIS A 568 -5.27 -14.68 -28.64
N ALA A 569 -5.87 -14.29 -27.51
CA ALA A 569 -6.51 -15.19 -26.57
C ALA A 569 -7.63 -16.00 -27.23
N ALA A 570 -8.48 -15.37 -28.05
CA ALA A 570 -9.53 -16.04 -28.82
C ALA A 570 -8.96 -17.15 -29.74
N LYS A 571 -7.84 -16.87 -30.43
CA LYS A 571 -7.15 -17.86 -31.25
C LYS A 571 -6.64 -19.05 -30.42
N LEU A 572 -6.07 -18.79 -29.24
CA LEU A 572 -5.57 -19.83 -28.35
C LEU A 572 -6.69 -20.67 -27.75
N PHE A 573 -7.76 -20.06 -27.25
CA PHE A 573 -8.95 -20.78 -26.76
C PHE A 573 -9.60 -21.61 -27.84
N GLY A 574 -9.62 -21.11 -29.08
CA GLY A 574 -10.06 -21.88 -30.24
C GLY A 574 -9.25 -23.16 -30.47
N ARG A 575 -7.92 -23.07 -30.37
CA ARG A 575 -7.03 -24.25 -30.47
C ARG A 575 -7.18 -25.19 -29.28
N ALA A 576 -7.56 -24.67 -28.11
CA ALA A 576 -7.81 -25.45 -26.90
C ALA A 576 -9.21 -26.11 -26.86
N GLY A 577 -10.08 -25.85 -27.85
CA GLY A 577 -11.46 -26.34 -27.86
C GLY A 577 -12.40 -25.63 -26.87
N LEU A 578 -11.96 -24.55 -26.23
CA LEU A 578 -12.73 -23.81 -25.22
C LEU A 578 -13.65 -22.77 -25.88
N ARG A 579 -14.74 -23.24 -26.51
CA ARG A 579 -15.68 -22.46 -27.32
C ARG A 579 -16.26 -21.23 -26.60
N VAL A 580 -16.76 -21.40 -25.37
CA VAL A 580 -17.33 -20.29 -24.55
C VAL A 580 -16.29 -19.20 -24.26
N ARG A 581 -15.08 -19.58 -23.86
CA ARG A 581 -13.99 -18.63 -23.58
C ARG A 581 -13.54 -17.90 -24.85
N ARG A 582 -13.46 -18.61 -25.97
CA ARG A 582 -13.18 -18.00 -27.28
C ARG A 582 -14.23 -16.95 -27.63
N ALA A 583 -15.52 -17.27 -27.48
CA ALA A 583 -16.61 -16.35 -27.80
C ALA A 583 -16.57 -15.08 -26.95
N ARG A 584 -16.29 -15.20 -25.64
CA ARG A 584 -16.07 -14.05 -24.75
C ARG A 584 -14.97 -13.11 -25.23
N CYS A 585 -13.80 -13.66 -25.59
CA CYS A 585 -12.70 -12.86 -26.12
C CYS A 585 -13.06 -12.14 -27.42
N LEU A 586 -13.77 -12.82 -28.34
CA LEU A 586 -14.23 -12.21 -29.59
C LEU A 586 -15.26 -11.11 -29.34
N ARG A 587 -16.18 -11.31 -28.40
CA ARG A 587 -17.17 -10.31 -27.99
C ARG A 587 -16.51 -9.05 -27.42
N SER A 588 -15.53 -9.19 -26.52
CA SER A 588 -14.75 -8.06 -26.01
C SER A 588 -13.97 -7.36 -27.12
N ALA A 589 -13.32 -8.12 -28.01
CA ALA A 589 -12.59 -7.55 -29.15
C ALA A 589 -13.51 -6.76 -30.10
N ALA A 590 -14.74 -7.24 -30.35
CA ALA A 590 -15.71 -6.55 -31.21
C ALA A 590 -16.13 -5.18 -30.63
N TRP A 591 -16.45 -5.12 -29.33
CA TRP A 591 -16.74 -3.85 -28.67
C TRP A 591 -15.57 -2.87 -28.73
N MET A 592 -14.36 -3.36 -28.49
CA MET A 592 -13.13 -2.56 -28.56
C MET A 592 -12.87 -2.01 -29.98
N GLN A 593 -13.09 -2.83 -31.02
CA GLN A 593 -12.98 -2.39 -32.41
C GLN A 593 -13.94 -1.24 -32.73
N ARG A 594 -15.20 -1.36 -32.30
CA ARG A 594 -16.21 -0.31 -32.52
C ARG A 594 -15.82 0.99 -31.81
N TRP A 595 -15.47 0.90 -30.54
CA TRP A 595 -15.08 2.05 -29.73
C TRP A 595 -13.84 2.78 -30.30
N LEU A 596 -12.83 2.03 -30.75
CA LEU A 596 -11.65 2.62 -31.39
C LEU A 596 -12.00 3.37 -32.69
N VAL A 597 -12.91 2.83 -33.50
CA VAL A 597 -13.36 3.50 -34.75
C VAL A 597 -14.20 4.73 -34.43
N GLU A 598 -15.04 4.68 -33.41
CA GLU A 598 -15.78 5.84 -32.89
C GLU A 598 -14.84 6.97 -32.43
N GLN A 599 -13.66 6.62 -31.91
CA GLN A 599 -12.58 7.57 -31.58
C GLN A 599 -11.70 7.99 -32.77
N GLY A 600 -12.07 7.62 -33.99
CA GLY A 600 -11.37 8.03 -35.21
C GLY A 600 -10.23 7.11 -35.67
N ALA A 601 -10.07 5.91 -35.10
CA ALA A 601 -9.18 4.91 -35.69
C ALA A 601 -9.73 4.41 -37.03
N ALA A 602 -8.87 4.22 -38.03
CA ALA A 602 -9.30 3.65 -39.30
C ALA A 602 -9.72 2.18 -39.11
N PRO A 603 -10.86 1.73 -39.66
CA PRO A 603 -11.33 0.33 -39.56
C PRO A 603 -10.28 -0.72 -39.97
N SER A 604 -9.43 -0.38 -40.95
CA SER A 604 -8.32 -1.22 -41.41
C SER A 604 -7.25 -1.50 -40.33
N THR A 605 -7.09 -0.60 -39.36
CA THR A 605 -6.07 -0.69 -38.30
C THR A 605 -6.52 -1.54 -37.11
N VAL A 606 -7.83 -1.74 -36.95
CA VAL A 606 -8.42 -2.54 -35.86
C VAL A 606 -8.93 -3.91 -36.35
N ARG A 607 -8.79 -4.19 -37.65
CA ARG A 607 -9.24 -5.43 -38.28
C ARG A 607 -8.43 -6.64 -37.80
N GLY A 608 -9.11 -7.71 -37.41
CA GLY A 608 -8.49 -9.03 -37.20
C GLY A 608 -8.11 -9.70 -38.54
N ARG A 609 -7.27 -10.75 -38.52
CA ARG A 609 -6.81 -11.47 -39.73
C ARG A 609 -7.91 -12.26 -40.49
N THR A 610 -9.20 -11.99 -40.26
CA THR A 610 -10.32 -12.74 -40.82
C THR A 610 -11.41 -11.79 -41.32
N GLY A 611 -11.76 -11.86 -42.62
CA GLY A 611 -12.92 -11.16 -43.19
C GLY A 611 -12.89 -11.02 -44.73
N SER A 612 -14.08 -11.01 -45.35
CA SER A 612 -14.34 -10.77 -46.79
C SER A 612 -14.15 -9.28 -47.18
N PRO A 613 -13.87 -8.89 -48.44
CA PRO A 613 -13.63 -7.49 -48.82
C PRO A 613 -14.74 -6.48 -48.47
N ASP A 614 -16.03 -6.89 -48.45
CA ASP A 614 -17.19 -6.04 -48.13
C ASP A 614 -17.30 -5.64 -46.64
N SER A 615 -16.52 -6.26 -45.76
CA SER A 615 -16.52 -6.03 -44.29
C SER A 615 -15.66 -4.84 -43.82
N ALA A 616 -15.12 -4.06 -44.75
CA ALA A 616 -14.01 -3.15 -44.49
C ALA A 616 -14.33 -2.00 -43.50
N GLU A 617 -15.59 -1.59 -43.38
CA GLU A 617 -15.99 -0.45 -42.54
C GLU A 617 -16.41 -0.83 -41.12
N ARG A 618 -16.87 -2.08 -40.88
CA ARG A 618 -17.44 -2.53 -39.59
C ARG A 618 -16.85 -3.86 -39.12
N PRO A 619 -15.53 -3.94 -38.86
CA PRO A 619 -14.84 -5.19 -38.49
C PRO A 619 -15.35 -5.86 -37.20
N TRP A 620 -16.05 -5.12 -36.34
CA TRP A 620 -16.67 -5.65 -35.13
C TRP A 620 -17.85 -6.59 -35.40
N LEU A 621 -18.61 -6.37 -36.48
CA LEU A 621 -19.74 -7.24 -36.84
C LEU A 621 -19.25 -8.62 -37.28
N ASP A 622 -18.16 -8.68 -38.05
CA ASP A 622 -17.49 -9.93 -38.43
C ASP A 622 -16.95 -10.67 -37.21
N THR A 623 -16.32 -9.94 -36.28
CA THR A 623 -15.79 -10.51 -35.04
C THR A 623 -16.92 -11.07 -34.16
N MET A 624 -18.06 -10.39 -34.13
CA MET A 624 -19.25 -10.87 -33.40
C MET A 624 -19.89 -12.09 -34.08
N ALA A 625 -19.94 -12.12 -35.41
CA ALA A 625 -20.38 -13.30 -36.16
C ALA A 625 -19.47 -14.51 -35.86
N ALA A 626 -18.15 -14.31 -35.76
CA ALA A 626 -17.22 -15.36 -35.35
C ALA A 626 -17.44 -15.81 -33.90
N ALA A 627 -17.87 -14.92 -33.00
CA ALA A 627 -18.22 -15.26 -31.62
C ALA A 627 -19.47 -16.15 -31.58
N LEU A 628 -20.50 -15.81 -32.35
CA LEU A 628 -21.72 -16.61 -32.51
C LEU A 628 -21.44 -17.98 -33.14
N ALA A 629 -20.64 -18.02 -34.21
CA ALA A 629 -20.25 -19.26 -34.87
C ALA A 629 -19.47 -20.21 -33.94
N ALA A 630 -18.66 -19.66 -33.02
CA ALA A 630 -17.97 -20.46 -32.01
C ALA A 630 -18.92 -21.14 -31.01
N LEU A 631 -20.14 -20.64 -30.86
CA LEU A 631 -21.19 -21.12 -29.95
C LEU A 631 -22.35 -21.81 -30.69
N ALA A 632 -22.20 -22.10 -31.98
CA ALA A 632 -23.21 -22.83 -32.74
C ALA A 632 -23.52 -24.17 -32.04
N GLU A 633 -24.81 -24.50 -31.93
CA GLU A 633 -25.30 -25.73 -31.29
C GLU A 633 -24.81 -25.87 -29.83
N PRO A 634 -25.34 -25.06 -28.88
CA PRO A 634 -24.84 -25.05 -27.51
C PRO A 634 -25.03 -26.42 -26.83
N GLU A 635 -23.92 -27.01 -26.40
CA GLU A 635 -23.87 -28.36 -25.80
C GLU A 635 -24.23 -28.35 -24.30
N ASP A 636 -24.15 -27.19 -23.64
CA ASP A 636 -24.44 -27.02 -22.21
C ASP A 636 -25.13 -25.67 -21.90
N ALA A 637 -25.58 -25.52 -20.64
CA ALA A 637 -26.27 -24.32 -20.18
C ALA A 637 -25.37 -23.07 -20.20
N ALA A 638 -24.06 -23.21 -20.00
CA ALA A 638 -23.13 -22.08 -20.01
C ALA A 638 -22.91 -21.54 -21.43
N ALA A 639 -22.81 -22.44 -22.42
CA ALA A 639 -22.76 -22.11 -23.85
C ALA A 639 -24.07 -21.49 -24.34
N ALA A 640 -25.23 -22.01 -23.90
CA ALA A 640 -26.52 -21.42 -24.20
C ALA A 640 -26.66 -19.99 -23.63
N ALA A 641 -26.24 -19.78 -22.38
CA ALA A 641 -26.23 -18.46 -21.74
C ALA A 641 -25.29 -17.47 -22.45
N GLU A 642 -24.06 -17.90 -22.77
CA GLU A 642 -23.13 -17.02 -23.51
C GLU A 642 -23.63 -16.71 -24.92
N LEU A 643 -24.28 -17.67 -25.60
CA LEU A 643 -24.87 -17.46 -26.92
C LEU A 643 -26.00 -16.43 -26.87
N ALA A 644 -26.89 -16.51 -25.88
CA ALA A 644 -27.94 -15.54 -25.65
C ALA A 644 -27.38 -14.13 -25.40
N LEU A 645 -26.41 -14.01 -24.49
CA LEU A 645 -25.73 -12.74 -24.20
C LEU A 645 -25.02 -12.17 -25.43
N THR A 646 -24.37 -13.02 -26.23
CA THR A 646 -23.67 -12.57 -27.44
C THR A 646 -24.65 -12.07 -28.50
N ARG A 647 -25.83 -12.69 -28.64
CA ARG A 647 -26.92 -12.21 -29.54
C ARG A 647 -27.48 -10.88 -29.08
N GLU A 648 -27.74 -10.71 -27.79
CA GLU A 648 -28.21 -9.45 -27.21
C GLU A 648 -27.21 -8.32 -27.48
N GLN A 649 -25.93 -8.57 -27.23
CA GLN A 649 -24.86 -7.60 -27.44
C GLN A 649 -24.67 -7.26 -28.93
N LEU A 650 -24.85 -8.22 -29.83
CA LEU A 650 -24.90 -7.95 -31.28
C LEU A 650 -26.10 -7.07 -31.65
N GLY A 651 -27.28 -7.31 -31.07
CA GLY A 651 -28.47 -6.48 -31.26
C GLY A 651 -28.20 -5.02 -30.90
N ARG A 652 -27.69 -4.78 -29.69
CA ARG A 652 -27.30 -3.44 -29.22
C ARG A 652 -26.25 -2.79 -30.13
N MET A 653 -25.25 -3.55 -30.57
CA MET A 653 -24.20 -3.05 -31.46
C MET A 653 -24.76 -2.63 -32.83
N ARG A 654 -25.73 -3.38 -33.37
CA ARG A 654 -26.42 -3.05 -34.62
C ARG A 654 -27.31 -1.83 -34.49
N GLU A 655 -28.03 -1.68 -33.38
CA GLU A 655 -28.83 -0.49 -33.09
C GLU A 655 -27.97 0.78 -33.04
N LEU A 656 -26.82 0.72 -32.35
CA LEU A 656 -25.86 1.81 -32.30
C LEU A 656 -25.28 2.19 -33.68
N ASP A 657 -25.30 1.26 -34.63
CA ASP A 657 -24.82 1.47 -36.00
C ASP A 657 -25.97 1.75 -37.00
N GLY A 658 -27.20 1.97 -36.51
CA GLY A 658 -28.39 2.25 -37.31
C GLY A 658 -28.87 1.08 -38.18
N LEU A 659 -28.53 -0.17 -37.81
CA LEU A 659 -28.91 -1.38 -38.53
C LEU A 659 -30.13 -2.05 -37.90
N ALA A 660 -30.93 -2.74 -38.72
CA ALA A 660 -32.03 -3.56 -38.23
C ALA A 660 -31.52 -4.66 -37.27
N PRO A 661 -32.28 -4.98 -36.20
CA PRO A 661 -31.91 -6.04 -35.26
C PRO A 661 -31.81 -7.39 -35.97
N PRO A 662 -30.96 -8.31 -35.48
CA PRO A 662 -30.80 -9.61 -36.10
C PRO A 662 -32.12 -10.39 -36.01
N THR A 663 -32.58 -10.96 -37.13
CA THR A 663 -33.66 -11.96 -37.13
C THR A 663 -33.21 -13.18 -36.33
N VAL A 664 -33.98 -13.52 -35.29
CA VAL A 664 -33.71 -14.57 -34.29
C VAL A 664 -33.60 -15.95 -34.93
#